data_AF-A0A0S4L6G4-F1
#
_entry.id   AF-A0A0S4L6G4-F1
#
_cell.length_a   1.000
_cell.length_b   1.000
_cell.length_c   1.000
_cell.angle_alpha   90.00
_cell.angle_beta   90.00
_cell.angle_gamma   90.00
#
_symmetry.space_group_name_H-M   'P 1'
#
loop_
_entity.id
_entity.type
_entity.pdbx_description
1 polymer ?
#
loop_
_entity_poly.entity_id
_entity_poly.type
_entity_poly.pdbx_seq_one_letter_code
_entity_poly.pdbx_strand_id
1 'polypeptide(L)'
;MKSIWGLMSLGLVLLTTPAYADLCDSVKDKTTTSETKKDVDFYEELFPSAVERGHRMWNEIILQCNRQRDTKGNDVAKITANAGTSADKQILKARDVEPKVIRGHYNFFGTFVTQLKYVYVLSKQDGIWTMIIPYRPIINDVVPDRVDFNFTHAGQLYDASQLESPAGGGKAQSFILKPGAVSIATTLCSTTTYFPGDAGKYDKKEIHQRDPENKFISLGRIDYQYGKDGSAFSGCRVDKTRDLYWRPDPAENQAAKVKPEDWILDNFVRTAENYWSIKDLFQLKLLMKGRNESQFPKSTLNLLEDDDHLTIRFATKFLPYDFNQMYKSNLIQFNNFSTMTTDGTYWHEVGHAFGLDDEYGKVKDKKDGIEYKDNGCDNEQYANWSPKTYQMCDAGVSEKRTIYHYLAVSRYITKQKECNADNDCGNGEYCNAGVDLKKNQCMAKKPDNETCDIAGGDHQCKSGYCKLSRCYTPNSVPMGETCYLNDACREGKCSSLDGTKGTCVCQADTDCGTGKYCNAGLDATKNSCLMLKNDNETCDIAGGDHQCKSGYCKLSRCYTPNSVPMGGTCYLNDACKEGKCSSLDGTKGTCVCKADADCGPGKWCDAGIDTTVNACRPKLNKGEKCGKLGSFGNDHKCKSGECSGAPKYECK
;
A
#
# COMPACT_ATOMS: atom_id res chain seq x y z
N MET A 1 -25.00 37.41 -5.07
CA MET A 1 -25.08 36.65 -6.34
C MET A 1 -23.67 36.50 -6.91
N LYS A 2 -23.22 35.24 -7.02
CA LYS A 2 -22.14 34.68 -7.87
C LYS A 2 -20.81 35.44 -8.04
N SER A 3 -19.74 34.91 -7.44
CA SER A 3 -18.36 35.02 -7.95
C SER A 3 -17.68 33.65 -8.01
N ILE A 4 -17.73 33.11 -9.22
CA ILE A 4 -16.78 32.27 -9.98
C ILE A 4 -15.68 31.53 -9.19
N TRP A 5 -15.81 30.21 -9.19
CA TRP A 5 -14.75 29.23 -8.92
C TRP A 5 -13.75 29.18 -10.09
N GLY A 6 -12.46 29.32 -9.79
CA GLY A 6 -11.35 29.04 -10.70
C GLY A 6 -10.48 27.91 -10.15
N LEU A 7 -10.85 26.67 -10.45
CA LEU A 7 -10.00 25.49 -10.25
C LEU A 7 -9.13 25.35 -11.51
N MET A 8 -7.90 25.87 -11.46
CA MET A 8 -6.88 25.53 -12.44
C MET A 8 -6.41 24.10 -12.17
N SER A 9 -7.02 23.16 -12.90
CA SER A 9 -6.49 21.82 -13.11
C SER A 9 -5.20 21.94 -13.93
N LEU A 10 -4.06 22.08 -13.25
CA LEU A 10 -2.75 21.92 -13.89
C LEU A 10 -2.60 20.42 -14.21
N GLY A 11 -3.02 20.05 -15.42
CA GLY A 11 -2.74 18.76 -16.01
C GLY A 11 -1.23 18.61 -16.15
N LEU A 12 -0.63 17.93 -15.17
CA LEU A 12 0.68 17.33 -15.34
C LEU A 12 0.51 16.26 -16.42
N VAL A 13 0.75 16.64 -17.67
CA VAL A 13 0.95 15.70 -18.77
C VAL A 13 2.25 14.98 -18.45
N LEU A 14 2.15 13.94 -17.61
CA LEU A 14 3.13 12.87 -17.58
C LEU A 14 3.13 12.29 -18.99
N LEU A 15 4.14 12.69 -19.78
CA LEU A 15 4.54 12.02 -21.01
C LEU A 15 5.10 10.63 -20.66
N THR A 16 4.32 9.81 -19.95
CA THR A 16 4.49 8.37 -20.01
C THR A 16 4.04 8.01 -21.40
N THR A 17 4.98 7.64 -22.27
CA THR A 17 4.65 7.01 -23.54
C THR A 17 3.63 5.93 -23.24
N PRO A 18 2.38 6.03 -23.75
CA PRO A 18 1.40 4.98 -23.55
C PRO A 18 2.03 3.72 -24.12
N ALA A 19 2.41 2.80 -23.24
CA ALA A 19 2.83 1.50 -23.69
C ALA A 19 1.51 0.83 -24.07
N TYR A 20 1.22 0.82 -25.37
CA TYR A 20 0.03 0.17 -25.91
C TYR A 20 0.19 -1.33 -25.74
N ALA A 21 -0.92 -2.07 -25.74
CA ALA A 21 -0.98 -3.52 -25.95
C ALA A 21 -0.52 -3.94 -27.38
N ASP A 22 0.39 -3.16 -27.95
CA ASP A 22 1.06 -3.30 -29.24
C ASP A 22 2.58 -3.08 -28.98
N LEU A 23 3.07 -3.37 -27.77
CA LEU A 23 4.49 -3.21 -27.42
C LEU A 23 5.37 -4.10 -28.30
N CYS A 24 4.86 -5.30 -28.63
CA CYS A 24 5.49 -6.18 -29.61
C CYS A 24 5.36 -5.68 -31.05
N ASP A 25 4.39 -4.81 -31.33
CA ASP A 25 4.23 -4.23 -32.65
C ASP A 25 5.36 -3.26 -33.00
N SER A 26 5.96 -2.59 -32.01
CA SER A 26 7.14 -1.75 -32.24
C SER A 26 8.39 -2.56 -32.65
N VAL A 27 8.43 -3.85 -32.30
CA VAL A 27 9.50 -4.79 -32.70
C VAL A 27 9.28 -5.30 -34.14
N LYS A 28 8.13 -4.97 -34.78
CA LYS A 28 7.83 -5.29 -36.19
C LYS A 28 8.89 -4.75 -37.16
N ASP A 29 9.60 -3.68 -36.80
CA ASP A 29 10.66 -3.06 -37.60
C ASP A 29 12.07 -3.63 -37.29
N LYS A 30 12.19 -4.96 -37.36
CA LYS A 30 13.38 -5.78 -37.71
C LYS A 30 14.74 -5.56 -37.00
N THR A 31 14.86 -4.75 -35.94
CA THR A 31 16.07 -4.73 -35.12
C THR A 31 15.76 -4.75 -33.63
N THR A 32 16.03 -5.90 -33.01
CA THR A 32 16.16 -6.03 -31.55
C THR A 32 17.42 -5.32 -31.07
N THR A 33 17.44 -4.87 -29.81
CA THR A 33 18.59 -4.13 -29.28
C THR A 33 19.81 -5.04 -29.15
N SER A 34 21.00 -4.43 -29.07
CA SER A 34 22.25 -5.19 -28.87
C SER A 34 22.22 -6.01 -27.58
N GLU A 35 21.55 -5.49 -26.55
CA GLU A 35 21.37 -6.14 -25.26
C GLU A 35 20.47 -7.37 -25.39
N THR A 36 19.37 -7.26 -26.13
CA THR A 36 18.47 -8.40 -26.39
C THR A 36 19.16 -9.51 -27.16
N LYS A 37 20.00 -9.17 -28.15
CA LYS A 37 20.78 -10.18 -28.88
C LYS A 37 21.74 -10.94 -27.96
N LYS A 38 22.45 -10.24 -27.07
CA LYS A 38 23.34 -10.86 -26.07
C LYS A 38 22.58 -11.71 -25.05
N ASP A 39 21.36 -11.28 -24.70
CA ASP A 39 20.46 -12.03 -23.82
C ASP A 39 20.04 -13.35 -24.48
N VAL A 40 19.67 -13.32 -25.76
CA VAL A 40 19.39 -14.52 -26.55
C VAL A 40 20.63 -15.40 -26.74
N ASP A 41 21.82 -14.82 -26.94
CA ASP A 41 23.06 -15.61 -26.98
C ASP A 41 23.27 -16.39 -25.68
N PHE A 42 23.00 -15.76 -24.55
CA PHE A 42 23.10 -16.41 -23.24
C PHE A 42 22.01 -17.47 -23.03
N TYR A 43 20.79 -17.22 -23.47
CA TYR A 43 19.72 -18.22 -23.50
C TYR A 43 20.14 -19.45 -24.33
N GLU A 44 20.65 -19.25 -25.55
CA GLU A 44 21.09 -20.34 -26.43
C GLU A 44 22.30 -21.11 -25.85
N GLU A 45 23.11 -20.47 -25.01
CA GLU A 45 24.17 -21.12 -24.24
C GLU A 45 23.60 -22.07 -23.16
N LEU A 46 22.53 -21.67 -22.47
CA LEU A 46 21.90 -22.48 -21.42
C LEU A 46 21.14 -23.69 -21.97
N PHE A 47 20.62 -23.60 -23.20
CA PHE A 47 19.81 -24.63 -23.83
C PHE A 47 20.44 -25.02 -25.18
N PRO A 48 21.45 -25.91 -25.22
CA PRO A 48 22.21 -26.18 -26.45
C PRO A 48 21.41 -26.94 -27.52
N SER A 49 20.37 -27.68 -27.13
CA SER A 49 19.52 -28.44 -28.07
C SER A 49 18.80 -27.50 -29.03
N ALA A 50 18.88 -27.76 -30.33
CA ALA A 50 18.19 -26.95 -31.34
C ALA A 50 16.66 -26.95 -31.16
N VAL A 51 16.11 -28.07 -30.68
CA VAL A 51 14.67 -28.21 -30.36
C VAL A 51 14.31 -27.30 -29.19
N GLU A 52 15.16 -27.22 -28.16
CA GLU A 52 14.94 -26.37 -27.00
C GLU A 52 15.18 -24.89 -27.31
N ARG A 53 16.06 -24.54 -28.24
CA ARG A 53 16.29 -23.13 -28.59
C ARG A 53 15.10 -22.52 -29.30
N GLY A 54 14.35 -23.30 -30.09
CA GLY A 54 13.32 -22.75 -30.95
C GLY A 54 13.89 -21.79 -32.01
N HIS A 55 13.11 -20.80 -32.42
CA HIS A 55 13.51 -19.86 -33.47
C HIS A 55 14.13 -18.60 -32.87
N ARG A 56 15.39 -18.31 -33.19
CA ARG A 56 16.16 -17.21 -32.59
C ARG A 56 15.46 -15.85 -32.66
N MET A 57 14.97 -15.45 -33.83
CA MET A 57 14.27 -14.15 -34.00
C MET A 57 13.05 -14.06 -33.06
N TRP A 58 12.35 -15.17 -32.86
CA TRP A 58 11.20 -15.20 -31.97
C TRP A 58 11.64 -15.03 -30.51
N ASN A 59 12.74 -15.65 -30.10
CA ASN A 59 13.30 -15.44 -28.77
C ASN A 59 13.67 -13.96 -28.56
N GLU A 60 14.30 -13.32 -29.55
CA GLU A 60 14.67 -11.90 -29.45
C GLU A 60 13.43 -11.01 -29.30
N ILE A 61 12.36 -11.28 -30.06
CA ILE A 61 11.07 -10.56 -29.94
C ILE A 61 10.44 -10.78 -28.56
N ILE A 62 10.32 -12.03 -28.13
CA ILE A 62 9.70 -12.41 -26.85
C ILE A 62 10.46 -11.77 -25.67
N LEU A 63 11.79 -11.83 -25.68
CA LEU A 63 12.62 -11.20 -24.65
C LEU A 63 12.46 -9.68 -24.64
N GLN A 64 12.47 -9.04 -25.82
CA GLN A 64 12.30 -7.59 -25.92
C GLN A 64 10.94 -7.14 -25.38
N CYS A 65 9.87 -7.84 -25.74
CA CYS A 65 8.52 -7.52 -25.27
C CYS A 65 8.40 -7.70 -23.76
N ASN A 66 8.82 -8.86 -23.25
CA ASN A 66 8.72 -9.14 -21.82
C ASN A 66 9.56 -8.18 -21.00
N ARG A 67 10.74 -7.76 -21.50
CA ARG A 67 11.58 -6.75 -20.85
C ARG A 67 10.84 -5.45 -20.56
N GLN A 68 9.97 -5.03 -21.46
CA GLN A 68 9.24 -3.75 -21.36
C GLN A 68 8.02 -3.85 -20.44
N ARG A 69 7.41 -5.03 -20.32
CA ARG A 69 6.21 -5.24 -19.50
C ARG A 69 6.52 -5.64 -18.07
N ASP A 70 7.59 -6.42 -17.88
CA ASP A 70 8.05 -6.90 -16.59
C ASP A 70 8.82 -5.80 -15.85
N THR A 71 8.43 -5.50 -14.61
CA THR A 71 9.16 -4.57 -13.74
C THR A 71 10.61 -4.98 -13.51
N LYS A 72 10.92 -6.28 -13.62
CA LYS A 72 12.27 -6.87 -13.53
C LYS A 72 12.97 -7.05 -14.85
N GLY A 73 12.29 -6.85 -15.97
CA GLY A 73 12.81 -7.17 -17.30
C GLY A 73 14.14 -6.48 -17.62
N ASN A 74 14.25 -5.21 -17.28
CA ASN A 74 15.49 -4.43 -17.47
C ASN A 74 16.63 -4.87 -16.54
N ASP A 75 16.32 -5.35 -15.34
CA ASP A 75 17.33 -5.81 -14.38
C ASP A 75 17.91 -7.16 -14.80
N VAL A 76 17.05 -8.08 -15.27
CA VAL A 76 17.48 -9.32 -15.92
C VAL A 76 18.45 -8.98 -17.03
N ALA A 77 18.03 -8.13 -17.98
CA ALA A 77 18.80 -7.75 -19.14
C ALA A 77 20.16 -7.14 -18.81
N LYS A 78 20.24 -6.24 -17.82
CA LYS A 78 21.52 -5.68 -17.37
C LYS A 78 22.47 -6.76 -16.91
N ILE A 79 21.99 -7.79 -16.23
CA ILE A 79 22.84 -8.87 -15.74
C ILE A 79 23.18 -9.84 -16.87
N THR A 80 22.20 -10.26 -17.67
CA THR A 80 22.35 -11.32 -18.69
C THR A 80 23.00 -10.82 -19.98
N ALA A 81 22.75 -9.57 -20.38
CA ALA A 81 23.29 -8.99 -21.61
C ALA A 81 24.70 -8.39 -21.47
N ASN A 82 25.22 -8.20 -20.24
CA ASN A 82 26.58 -7.69 -20.06
C ASN A 82 27.63 -8.69 -20.57
N ALA A 83 28.67 -8.20 -21.26
CA ALA A 83 29.76 -9.06 -21.72
C ALA A 83 30.53 -9.62 -20.50
N GLY A 84 30.79 -10.93 -20.50
CA GLY A 84 31.54 -11.63 -19.44
C GLY A 84 30.69 -12.46 -18.48
N THR A 85 31.35 -13.02 -17.47
CA THR A 85 30.77 -13.91 -16.45
C THR A 85 30.60 -13.17 -15.12
N SER A 86 29.44 -12.54 -14.89
CA SER A 86 29.10 -12.09 -13.55
C SER A 86 28.81 -13.30 -12.65
N ALA A 87 29.04 -13.14 -11.34
CA ALA A 87 28.66 -14.17 -10.35
C ALA A 87 27.18 -14.55 -10.50
N ASP A 88 26.32 -13.56 -10.80
CA ASP A 88 24.90 -13.77 -11.05
C ASP A 88 24.63 -14.68 -12.26
N LYS A 89 25.31 -14.51 -13.39
CA LYS A 89 25.16 -15.42 -14.54
C LYS A 89 25.55 -16.86 -14.20
N GLN A 90 26.58 -17.03 -13.36
CA GLN A 90 27.03 -18.35 -12.93
C GLN A 90 25.98 -19.07 -12.09
N ILE A 91 25.13 -18.33 -11.36
CA ILE A 91 24.00 -18.92 -10.63
C ILE A 91 23.02 -19.61 -11.60
N LEU A 92 22.71 -19.01 -12.75
CA LEU A 92 21.80 -19.65 -13.73
C LEU A 92 22.41 -20.92 -14.35
N LYS A 93 23.74 -20.98 -14.44
CA LYS A 93 24.51 -22.14 -14.90
C LYS A 93 24.76 -23.19 -13.82
N ALA A 94 24.58 -22.84 -12.54
CA ALA A 94 24.81 -23.77 -11.44
C ALA A 94 23.93 -25.02 -11.60
N ARG A 95 24.44 -26.17 -11.15
CA ARG A 95 23.68 -27.42 -11.13
C ARG A 95 22.55 -27.35 -10.11
N ASP A 96 22.85 -26.77 -8.95
CA ASP A 96 21.95 -26.65 -7.83
C ASP A 96 21.82 -25.19 -7.41
N VAL A 97 20.60 -24.74 -7.15
CA VAL A 97 20.32 -23.45 -6.50
C VAL A 97 19.26 -23.62 -5.42
N GLU A 98 19.49 -22.97 -4.30
CA GLU A 98 18.56 -23.02 -3.16
C GLU A 98 17.18 -22.44 -3.52
N PRO A 99 16.11 -22.91 -2.86
CA PRO A 99 14.78 -22.34 -3.04
C PRO A 99 14.75 -20.85 -2.71
N LYS A 100 14.15 -20.06 -3.60
CA LYS A 100 14.00 -18.60 -3.47
C LYS A 100 12.63 -18.16 -3.95
N VAL A 101 11.97 -17.28 -3.20
CA VAL A 101 10.72 -16.64 -3.67
C VAL A 101 11.04 -15.56 -4.67
N ILE A 102 10.30 -15.58 -5.78
CA ILE A 102 10.33 -14.59 -6.83
C ILE A 102 9.02 -13.82 -6.81
N ARG A 103 9.11 -12.48 -6.81
CA ARG A 103 7.96 -11.57 -6.82
C ARG A 103 8.16 -10.46 -7.84
N GLY A 104 7.07 -9.98 -8.40
CA GLY A 104 7.09 -8.77 -9.21
C GLY A 104 5.75 -8.51 -9.88
N HIS A 105 5.77 -7.59 -10.85
CA HIS A 105 4.58 -7.14 -11.55
C HIS A 105 4.79 -7.15 -13.06
N TYR A 106 3.70 -7.43 -13.77
CA TYR A 106 3.66 -7.43 -15.21
C TYR A 106 2.59 -6.46 -15.71
N ASN A 107 2.96 -5.53 -16.59
CA ASN A 107 2.04 -4.57 -17.18
C ASN A 107 1.26 -5.21 -18.33
N PHE A 108 0.01 -5.62 -18.08
CA PHE A 108 -0.81 -6.34 -19.05
C PHE A 108 -1.18 -5.51 -20.29
N PHE A 109 -1.67 -4.27 -20.11
CA PHE A 109 -1.97 -3.35 -21.22
C PHE A 109 -0.91 -2.26 -21.40
N GLY A 110 0.29 -2.46 -20.86
CA GLY A 110 1.33 -1.43 -20.85
C GLY A 110 0.98 -0.14 -20.07
N THR A 111 -0.10 -0.15 -19.29
CA THR A 111 -0.44 0.94 -18.36
C THR A 111 -0.32 0.47 -16.91
N PHE A 112 0.09 1.38 -16.03
CA PHE A 112 0.30 1.10 -14.60
C PHE A 112 -0.99 0.66 -13.87
N VAL A 113 -2.16 0.97 -14.43
CA VAL A 113 -3.47 0.70 -13.80
C VAL A 113 -3.86 -0.78 -13.87
N THR A 114 -3.19 -1.58 -14.72
CA THR A 114 -3.53 -3.00 -14.95
C THR A 114 -2.34 -3.92 -14.72
N GLN A 115 -1.59 -3.68 -13.65
CA GLN A 115 -0.48 -4.54 -13.26
C GLN A 115 -0.98 -5.85 -12.65
N LEU A 116 -0.46 -6.97 -13.16
CA LEU A 116 -0.68 -8.29 -12.59
C LEU A 116 0.51 -8.67 -11.71
N LYS A 117 0.25 -8.99 -10.43
CA LYS A 117 1.24 -9.55 -9.50
C LYS A 117 1.56 -10.97 -9.95
N TYR A 118 2.84 -11.34 -9.98
CA TYR A 118 3.28 -12.73 -10.04
C TYR A 118 4.08 -13.08 -8.78
N VAL A 119 3.94 -14.32 -8.32
CA VAL A 119 4.69 -14.87 -7.19
C VAL A 119 4.89 -16.36 -7.37
N TYR A 120 6.12 -16.84 -7.16
CA TYR A 120 6.45 -18.26 -7.23
C TYR A 120 7.76 -18.57 -6.50
N VAL A 121 7.98 -19.82 -6.11
CA VAL A 121 9.26 -20.29 -5.55
C VAL A 121 10.05 -20.97 -6.67
N LEU A 122 11.32 -20.63 -6.83
CA LEU A 122 12.24 -21.29 -7.73
C LEU A 122 13.36 -21.99 -6.96
N SER A 123 13.69 -23.20 -7.39
CA SER A 123 14.90 -23.91 -7.01
C SER A 123 15.47 -24.65 -8.23
N LYS A 124 16.68 -25.16 -8.12
CA LYS A 124 17.26 -26.07 -9.11
C LYS A 124 17.97 -27.18 -8.38
N GLN A 125 17.72 -28.42 -8.78
CA GLN A 125 18.37 -29.58 -8.22
C GLN A 125 18.77 -30.50 -9.37
N ASP A 126 20.02 -30.95 -9.36
CA ASP A 126 20.57 -31.84 -10.38
C ASP A 126 20.39 -31.31 -11.81
N GLY A 127 20.44 -29.99 -11.98
CA GLY A 127 20.26 -29.33 -13.27
C GLY A 127 18.80 -29.05 -13.63
N ILE A 128 17.82 -29.58 -12.90
CA ILE A 128 16.39 -29.42 -13.18
C ILE A 128 15.83 -28.26 -12.36
N TRP A 129 15.31 -27.24 -13.04
CA TRP A 129 14.61 -26.14 -12.39
C TRP A 129 13.24 -26.62 -11.88
N THR A 130 12.90 -26.31 -10.65
CA THR A 130 11.56 -26.53 -10.10
C THR A 130 10.92 -25.19 -9.77
N MET A 131 9.73 -24.94 -10.32
CA MET A 131 8.92 -23.76 -10.03
C MET A 131 7.67 -24.16 -9.30
N ILE A 132 7.40 -23.53 -8.16
CA ILE A 132 6.20 -23.76 -7.37
C ILE A 132 5.36 -22.49 -7.37
N ILE A 133 4.15 -22.56 -7.94
CA ILE A 133 3.24 -21.42 -8.01
C ILE A 133 2.11 -21.61 -6.99
N PRO A 134 2.00 -20.71 -6.00
CA PRO A 134 0.90 -20.74 -5.04
C PRO A 134 -0.39 -20.21 -5.67
N TYR A 135 -1.45 -21.00 -5.57
CA TYR A 135 -2.79 -20.66 -6.00
C TYR A 135 -3.80 -20.79 -4.86
N ARG A 136 -4.78 -19.88 -4.85
CA ARG A 136 -5.97 -19.97 -4.01
C ARG A 136 -7.20 -20.12 -4.91
N PRO A 137 -7.78 -21.33 -5.00
CA PRO A 137 -8.99 -21.53 -5.77
C PRO A 137 -10.20 -20.93 -5.06
N ILE A 138 -11.08 -20.28 -5.83
CA ILE A 138 -12.42 -19.86 -5.43
C ILE A 138 -13.37 -20.55 -6.41
N ILE A 139 -14.18 -21.49 -5.91
CA ILE A 139 -15.20 -22.12 -6.74
C ILE A 139 -16.43 -21.22 -6.75
N ASN A 140 -16.79 -20.72 -7.93
CA ASN A 140 -18.01 -19.98 -8.17
C ASN A 140 -19.05 -20.94 -8.74
N ASP A 141 -19.98 -21.37 -7.88
CA ASP A 141 -21.13 -22.18 -8.28
C ASP A 141 -22.05 -21.33 -9.17
N VAL A 142 -22.04 -21.58 -10.48
CA VAL A 142 -23.00 -20.96 -11.41
C VAL A 142 -24.40 -21.52 -11.14
N VAL A 143 -24.46 -22.81 -10.83
CA VAL A 143 -25.64 -23.51 -10.32
C VAL A 143 -25.25 -24.11 -8.97
N PRO A 144 -25.92 -23.73 -7.87
CA PRO A 144 -25.58 -24.22 -6.53
C PRO A 144 -25.49 -25.75 -6.48
N ASP A 145 -24.42 -26.25 -5.88
CA ASP A 145 -24.18 -27.67 -5.63
C ASP A 145 -24.01 -28.54 -6.90
N ARG A 146 -23.69 -27.92 -8.04
CA ARG A 146 -23.53 -28.60 -9.33
C ARG A 146 -22.20 -28.30 -10.00
N VAL A 147 -21.76 -29.27 -10.80
CA VAL A 147 -20.58 -29.23 -11.66
C VAL A 147 -20.98 -29.68 -13.06
N ASP A 148 -20.65 -28.90 -14.09
CA ASP A 148 -20.93 -29.21 -15.49
C ASP A 148 -19.68 -29.67 -16.21
N PHE A 149 -19.52 -30.96 -16.47
CA PHE A 149 -18.40 -31.47 -17.26
C PHE A 149 -18.61 -31.30 -18.76
N ASN A 150 -17.55 -30.98 -19.51
CA ASN A 150 -17.52 -31.26 -20.95
C ASN A 150 -17.75 -32.77 -21.18
N PHE A 151 -18.48 -33.11 -22.24
CA PHE A 151 -18.84 -34.50 -22.54
C PHE A 151 -17.62 -35.45 -22.66
N THR A 152 -16.49 -34.99 -23.20
CA THR A 152 -15.24 -35.77 -23.27
C THR A 152 -14.72 -36.15 -21.89
N HIS A 153 -14.75 -35.22 -20.94
CA HIS A 153 -14.33 -35.43 -19.55
C HIS A 153 -15.30 -36.31 -18.77
N ALA A 154 -16.61 -36.11 -18.98
CA ALA A 154 -17.63 -37.02 -18.48
C ALA A 154 -17.42 -38.46 -19.00
N GLY A 155 -16.78 -38.62 -20.16
CA GLY A 155 -16.35 -39.90 -20.72
C GLY A 155 -15.29 -40.65 -19.90
N GLN A 156 -14.56 -39.96 -19.02
CA GLN A 156 -13.48 -40.52 -18.18
C GLN A 156 -13.91 -40.77 -16.73
N LEU A 157 -15.15 -40.43 -16.39
CA LEU A 157 -15.71 -40.55 -15.05
C LEU A 157 -16.74 -41.67 -15.02
N TYR A 158 -16.80 -42.40 -13.90
CA TYR A 158 -17.67 -43.54 -13.70
C TYR A 158 -18.44 -43.40 -12.38
N ASP A 159 -19.65 -43.95 -12.36
CA ASP A 159 -20.44 -44.04 -11.15
C ASP A 159 -20.02 -45.27 -10.31
N ALA A 160 -20.26 -45.23 -8.99
CA ALA A 160 -19.99 -46.33 -8.08
C ALA A 160 -20.56 -47.68 -8.56
N SER A 161 -21.73 -47.65 -9.21
CA SER A 161 -22.38 -48.85 -9.77
C SER A 161 -21.55 -49.56 -10.84
N GLN A 162 -20.59 -48.88 -11.47
CA GLN A 162 -19.75 -49.38 -12.56
C GLN A 162 -18.46 -50.06 -12.06
N LEU A 163 -18.27 -50.17 -10.75
CA LEU A 163 -17.02 -50.60 -10.15
C LEU A 163 -17.19 -51.83 -9.27
N GLU A 164 -16.11 -52.59 -9.17
CA GLU A 164 -15.91 -53.68 -8.23
C GLU A 164 -14.92 -53.20 -7.17
N SER A 165 -15.29 -53.38 -5.89
CA SER A 165 -14.38 -53.09 -4.79
C SER A 165 -13.24 -54.12 -4.78
N PRO A 166 -11.98 -53.69 -4.63
CA PRO A 166 -10.87 -54.64 -4.51
C PRO A 166 -11.09 -55.51 -3.27
N ALA A 167 -10.94 -56.82 -3.42
CA ALA A 167 -11.02 -57.77 -2.32
C ALA A 167 -9.84 -57.55 -1.37
N GLY A 168 -10.01 -56.70 -0.35
CA GLY A 168 -9.00 -56.40 0.66
C GLY A 168 -8.96 -54.91 1.01
N GLY A 169 -9.40 -54.56 2.23
CA GLY A 169 -9.56 -53.19 2.74
C GLY A 169 -8.28 -52.37 2.99
N GLY A 170 -7.34 -52.33 2.04
CA GLY A 170 -6.15 -51.47 2.12
C GLY A 170 -6.45 -49.98 1.89
N LYS A 171 -5.70 -49.08 2.52
CA LYS A 171 -5.95 -47.61 2.54
C LYS A 171 -5.73 -46.85 1.21
N ALA A 172 -5.41 -47.54 0.11
CA ALA A 172 -5.34 -46.94 -1.23
C ALA A 172 -6.01 -47.90 -2.22
N GLN A 173 -7.33 -47.80 -2.36
CA GLN A 173 -8.09 -48.70 -3.23
C GLN A 173 -8.13 -48.13 -4.65
N SER A 174 -7.32 -48.70 -5.54
CA SER A 174 -7.66 -48.72 -6.96
C SER A 174 -8.90 -49.60 -7.13
N PHE A 175 -9.99 -49.04 -7.64
CA PHE A 175 -11.22 -49.77 -7.97
C PHE A 175 -11.09 -50.37 -9.37
N ILE A 176 -11.69 -51.53 -9.60
CA ILE A 176 -11.68 -52.18 -10.91
C ILE A 176 -13.01 -51.88 -11.61
N LEU A 177 -12.97 -51.46 -12.87
CA LEU A 177 -14.16 -51.30 -13.69
C LEU A 177 -14.79 -52.67 -13.97
N LYS A 178 -16.11 -52.78 -13.80
CA LYS A 178 -16.87 -53.97 -14.20
C LYS A 178 -16.70 -54.23 -15.71
N PRO A 179 -16.73 -55.49 -16.16
CA PRO A 179 -16.82 -55.80 -17.58
C PRO A 179 -18.02 -55.06 -18.22
N GLY A 180 -17.76 -54.31 -19.29
CA GLY A 180 -18.79 -53.50 -19.97
C GLY A 180 -19.17 -52.19 -19.25
N ALA A 181 -18.41 -51.77 -18.24
CA ALA A 181 -18.62 -50.49 -17.56
C ALA A 181 -18.67 -49.32 -18.56
N VAL A 182 -19.66 -48.46 -18.36
CA VAL A 182 -19.87 -47.25 -19.19
C VAL A 182 -19.73 -46.00 -18.33
N SER A 183 -19.24 -44.92 -18.93
CA SER A 183 -18.96 -43.67 -18.22
C SER A 183 -20.23 -42.91 -17.82
N ILE A 184 -20.08 -41.85 -17.03
CA ILE A 184 -21.19 -40.97 -16.67
C ILE A 184 -21.75 -40.18 -17.87
N ALA A 185 -20.94 -39.97 -18.91
CA ALA A 185 -21.43 -39.44 -20.19
C ALA A 185 -22.55 -40.33 -20.76
N THR A 186 -22.41 -41.65 -20.62
CA THR A 186 -23.38 -42.64 -21.11
C THR A 186 -24.47 -42.99 -20.10
N THR A 187 -24.18 -42.93 -18.80
CA THR A 187 -25.15 -43.30 -17.75
C THR A 187 -25.95 -42.10 -17.27
N LEU A 188 -25.29 -41.10 -16.68
CA LEU A 188 -25.94 -39.94 -16.07
C LEU A 188 -26.34 -38.89 -17.12
N CYS A 189 -25.69 -38.87 -18.28
CA CYS A 189 -25.77 -37.79 -19.25
C CYS A 189 -26.12 -38.26 -20.68
N SER A 190 -26.69 -39.46 -20.83
CA SER A 190 -27.17 -39.95 -22.13
C SER A 190 -28.47 -39.29 -22.59
N THR A 191 -29.23 -38.69 -21.69
CA THR A 191 -30.52 -38.03 -21.99
C THR A 191 -30.57 -36.62 -21.41
N THR A 192 -31.40 -35.76 -22.02
CA THR A 192 -31.54 -34.33 -21.69
C THR A 192 -32.58 -34.02 -20.61
N THR A 193 -32.95 -34.98 -19.74
CA THR A 193 -34.08 -34.83 -18.81
C THR A 193 -33.70 -35.40 -17.41
N TYR A 194 -34.01 -34.81 -16.24
CA TYR A 194 -35.30 -34.33 -15.70
C TYR A 194 -35.11 -33.38 -14.49
N PHE A 195 -35.96 -32.34 -14.38
CA PHE A 195 -36.58 -31.96 -13.09
C PHE A 195 -37.85 -32.79 -12.89
N PRO A 196 -38.36 -32.98 -11.65
CA PRO A 196 -39.76 -33.34 -11.46
C PRO A 196 -40.67 -32.25 -12.06
N GLY A 197 -41.14 -32.44 -13.30
CA GLY A 197 -41.97 -31.49 -14.05
C GLY A 197 -41.84 -31.63 -15.57
N ASP A 198 -42.79 -32.37 -16.14
CA ASP A 198 -43.14 -32.56 -17.57
C ASP A 198 -42.08 -33.07 -18.56
N ALA A 199 -42.14 -34.39 -18.78
CA ALA A 199 -41.67 -35.07 -19.97
C ALA A 199 -41.99 -34.28 -21.25
N GLY A 200 -41.03 -34.13 -22.16
CA GLY A 200 -41.30 -33.69 -23.52
C GLY A 200 -41.49 -32.18 -23.74
N LYS A 201 -41.37 -31.35 -22.70
CA LYS A 201 -41.40 -29.87 -22.84
C LYS A 201 -40.32 -29.32 -23.80
N TYR A 202 -39.25 -30.08 -24.03
CA TYR A 202 -38.05 -29.61 -24.74
C TYR A 202 -37.71 -30.40 -26.01
N ASP A 203 -38.40 -31.51 -26.29
CA ASP A 203 -38.02 -32.48 -27.34
C ASP A 203 -38.10 -31.90 -28.77
N LYS A 204 -38.74 -30.74 -28.94
CA LYS A 204 -38.96 -30.08 -30.25
C LYS A 204 -38.33 -28.69 -30.36
N LYS A 205 -37.62 -28.22 -29.34
CA LYS A 205 -36.96 -26.92 -29.39
C LYS A 205 -35.60 -27.02 -30.08
N GLU A 206 -35.27 -26.04 -30.92
CA GLU A 206 -33.93 -25.90 -31.48
C GLU A 206 -32.92 -25.50 -30.40
N ILE A 207 -31.63 -25.74 -30.61
CA ILE A 207 -30.59 -25.61 -29.58
C ILE A 207 -30.49 -24.17 -29.03
N HIS A 208 -30.59 -23.14 -29.88
CA HIS A 208 -30.63 -21.73 -29.44
C HIS A 208 -31.81 -21.42 -28.49
N GLN A 209 -32.91 -22.16 -28.57
CA GLN A 209 -34.08 -21.99 -27.70
C GLN A 209 -33.89 -22.70 -26.35
N ARG A 210 -32.94 -23.64 -26.27
CA ARG A 210 -32.64 -24.43 -25.05
C ARG A 210 -31.60 -23.75 -24.16
N ASP A 211 -30.69 -22.96 -24.72
CA ASP A 211 -29.56 -22.41 -23.96
C ASP A 211 -29.97 -21.51 -22.76
N PRO A 212 -30.97 -20.59 -22.87
CA PRO A 212 -31.49 -19.86 -21.72
C PRO A 212 -32.16 -20.75 -20.66
N GLU A 213 -32.56 -21.97 -21.04
CA GLU A 213 -33.26 -22.93 -20.20
C GLU A 213 -32.29 -23.92 -19.51
N ASN A 214 -31.04 -24.02 -19.97
CA ASN A 214 -29.99 -24.85 -19.36
C ASN A 214 -29.74 -24.51 -17.89
N LYS A 215 -29.95 -23.26 -17.47
CA LYS A 215 -29.83 -22.85 -16.05
C LYS A 215 -30.81 -23.56 -15.13
N PHE A 216 -31.90 -24.07 -15.70
CA PHE A 216 -32.86 -24.83 -14.93
C PHE A 216 -32.35 -26.25 -14.75
N ILE A 217 -31.88 -26.98 -15.79
CA ILE A 217 -31.51 -28.42 -15.69
C ILE A 217 -30.76 -28.76 -14.38
N SER A 218 -31.33 -29.61 -13.52
CA SER A 218 -30.73 -29.90 -12.22
C SER A 218 -29.54 -30.87 -12.29
N LEU A 219 -29.63 -31.90 -13.13
CA LEU A 219 -28.64 -32.95 -13.39
C LEU A 219 -28.85 -33.50 -14.80
N GLY A 220 -27.80 -34.05 -15.43
CA GLY A 220 -27.87 -34.74 -16.72
C GLY A 220 -27.23 -33.97 -17.88
N ARG A 221 -27.62 -34.29 -19.12
CA ARG A 221 -27.07 -33.66 -20.31
C ARG A 221 -27.52 -32.20 -20.44
N ILE A 222 -26.59 -31.32 -20.77
CA ILE A 222 -26.86 -29.93 -21.15
C ILE A 222 -26.34 -29.71 -22.57
N ASP A 223 -27.08 -28.98 -23.41
CA ASP A 223 -26.72 -28.71 -24.81
C ASP A 223 -26.70 -27.20 -25.06
N TYR A 224 -25.68 -26.72 -25.74
CA TYR A 224 -25.42 -25.29 -25.90
C TYR A 224 -24.93 -25.01 -27.33
N GLN A 225 -25.35 -23.87 -27.91
CA GLN A 225 -25.04 -23.47 -29.29
C GLN A 225 -24.07 -22.30 -29.29
N TYR A 226 -22.97 -22.43 -30.03
CA TYR A 226 -22.01 -21.34 -30.23
C TYR A 226 -22.24 -20.61 -31.54
N GLY A 227 -21.87 -19.32 -31.54
CA GLY A 227 -21.65 -18.55 -32.75
C GLY A 227 -22.88 -18.36 -33.64
N LYS A 228 -22.65 -17.72 -34.79
CA LYS A 228 -23.65 -17.64 -35.89
C LYS A 228 -23.60 -18.86 -36.82
N ASP A 229 -22.54 -19.66 -36.72
CA ASP A 229 -22.31 -20.88 -37.50
C ASP A 229 -23.18 -22.05 -37.01
N GLY A 230 -23.68 -21.96 -35.77
CA GLY A 230 -24.67 -22.88 -35.22
C GLY A 230 -24.08 -24.15 -34.64
N SER A 231 -22.78 -24.18 -34.37
CA SER A 231 -22.07 -25.32 -33.78
C SER A 231 -22.68 -25.72 -32.43
N ALA A 232 -23.02 -27.00 -32.30
CA ALA A 232 -23.67 -27.57 -31.13
C ALA A 232 -22.67 -28.34 -30.26
N PHE A 233 -22.74 -28.10 -28.95
CA PHE A 233 -21.89 -28.76 -27.98
C PHE A 233 -22.73 -29.33 -26.84
N SER A 234 -22.21 -30.35 -26.17
CA SER A 234 -22.88 -31.04 -25.07
C SER A 234 -22.00 -31.10 -23.82
N GLY A 235 -22.64 -31.12 -22.66
CA GLY A 235 -22.02 -31.22 -21.35
C GLY A 235 -22.83 -32.13 -20.43
N CYS A 236 -22.31 -32.36 -19.24
CA CYS A 236 -22.83 -33.31 -18.27
C CYS A 236 -22.85 -32.67 -16.87
N ARG A 237 -24.02 -32.27 -16.40
CA ARG A 237 -24.24 -31.67 -15.07
C ARG A 237 -24.43 -32.75 -14.02
N VAL A 238 -23.61 -32.72 -12.99
CA VAL A 238 -23.68 -33.65 -11.85
C VAL A 238 -23.71 -32.91 -10.51
N ASP A 239 -24.13 -33.61 -9.46
CA ASP A 239 -24.07 -33.12 -8.09
C ASP A 239 -22.61 -33.08 -7.64
N LYS A 240 -22.13 -31.92 -7.14
CA LYS A 240 -20.71 -31.72 -6.79
C LYS A 240 -20.23 -32.62 -5.65
N THR A 241 -21.15 -33.12 -4.83
CA THR A 241 -20.86 -33.99 -3.68
C THR A 241 -20.93 -35.48 -4.01
N ARG A 242 -21.41 -35.84 -5.22
CA ARG A 242 -21.54 -37.24 -5.63
C ARG A 242 -20.17 -37.90 -5.69
N ASP A 243 -20.06 -39.10 -5.14
CA ASP A 243 -18.88 -39.93 -5.34
C ASP A 243 -18.82 -40.40 -6.80
N LEU A 244 -17.79 -39.96 -7.51
CA LEU A 244 -17.45 -40.43 -8.84
C LEU A 244 -16.09 -41.12 -8.82
N TYR A 245 -15.73 -41.72 -9.93
CA TYR A 245 -14.48 -42.45 -10.04
C TYR A 245 -13.81 -42.16 -11.36
N TRP A 246 -12.58 -41.70 -11.28
CA TRP A 246 -11.81 -41.26 -12.43
C TRP A 246 -10.85 -42.34 -12.91
N ARG A 247 -10.84 -42.54 -14.22
CA ARG A 247 -9.89 -43.38 -14.92
C ARG A 247 -8.93 -42.49 -15.74
N PRO A 248 -7.64 -42.40 -15.37
CA PRO A 248 -6.67 -41.59 -16.09
C PRO A 248 -6.36 -42.11 -17.50
N ASP A 249 -6.14 -43.42 -17.61
CA ASP A 249 -5.83 -44.11 -18.86
C ASP A 249 -7.01 -44.99 -19.26
N PRO A 250 -7.68 -44.71 -20.39
CA PRO A 250 -8.76 -45.56 -20.91
C PRO A 250 -8.35 -47.02 -21.20
N ALA A 251 -7.05 -47.29 -21.37
CA ALA A 251 -6.53 -48.64 -21.57
C ALA A 251 -6.43 -49.44 -20.26
N GLU A 252 -6.41 -48.77 -19.10
CA GLU A 252 -6.40 -49.41 -17.80
C GLU A 252 -7.82 -49.67 -17.30
N ASN A 253 -7.98 -50.68 -16.43
CA ASN A 253 -9.26 -50.96 -15.77
C ASN A 253 -9.31 -50.42 -14.34
N GLN A 254 -8.36 -49.58 -13.95
CA GLN A 254 -8.27 -49.01 -12.61
C GLN A 254 -8.91 -47.62 -12.56
N ALA A 255 -9.64 -47.36 -11.48
CA ALA A 255 -10.22 -46.05 -11.20
C ALA A 255 -9.98 -45.63 -9.74
N ALA A 256 -9.86 -44.33 -9.52
CA ALA A 256 -9.72 -43.74 -8.18
C ALA A 256 -10.99 -42.95 -7.83
N LYS A 257 -11.42 -43.07 -6.58
CA LYS A 257 -12.57 -42.31 -6.06
C LYS A 257 -12.25 -40.81 -6.02
N VAL A 258 -13.14 -39.99 -6.55
CA VAL A 258 -12.99 -38.53 -6.62
C VAL A 258 -14.34 -37.84 -6.39
N LYS A 259 -14.32 -36.64 -5.78
CA LYS A 259 -15.46 -35.73 -5.84
C LYS A 259 -15.35 -34.89 -7.13
N PRO A 260 -16.46 -34.53 -7.78
CA PRO A 260 -16.44 -33.68 -8.97
C PRO A 260 -15.61 -32.41 -8.81
N GLU A 261 -15.85 -31.63 -7.75
CA GLU A 261 -15.10 -30.40 -7.44
C GLU A 261 -13.61 -30.67 -7.25
N ASP A 262 -13.29 -31.81 -6.64
CA ASP A 262 -11.92 -32.22 -6.41
C ASP A 262 -11.21 -32.59 -7.69
N TRP A 263 -11.89 -33.39 -8.50
CA TRP A 263 -11.37 -33.85 -9.77
C TRP A 263 -11.01 -32.69 -10.70
N ILE A 264 -11.81 -31.61 -10.70
CA ILE A 264 -11.55 -30.39 -11.46
C ILE A 264 -10.20 -29.78 -11.08
N LEU A 265 -10.02 -29.53 -9.79
CA LEU A 265 -8.84 -28.85 -9.27
C LEU A 265 -7.59 -29.73 -9.45
N ASP A 266 -7.72 -31.05 -9.26
CA ASP A 266 -6.63 -32.00 -9.50
C ASP A 266 -6.31 -32.16 -10.99
N ASN A 267 -7.32 -32.13 -11.86
CA ASN A 267 -7.11 -32.15 -13.31
C ASN A 267 -6.41 -30.87 -13.78
N PHE A 268 -6.80 -29.71 -13.27
CA PHE A 268 -6.10 -28.46 -13.53
C PHE A 268 -4.62 -28.57 -13.17
N VAL A 269 -4.30 -29.00 -11.94
CA VAL A 269 -2.89 -29.18 -11.52
C VAL A 269 -2.15 -30.17 -12.39
N ARG A 270 -2.68 -31.38 -12.56
CA ARG A 270 -2.02 -32.43 -13.36
C ARG A 270 -1.73 -31.96 -14.78
N THR A 271 -2.72 -31.37 -15.43
CA THR A 271 -2.59 -30.99 -16.84
C THR A 271 -1.74 -29.74 -17.03
N ALA A 272 -1.81 -28.77 -16.13
CA ALA A 272 -0.93 -27.59 -16.14
C ALA A 272 0.52 -27.98 -15.87
N GLU A 273 0.78 -28.82 -14.86
CA GLU A 273 2.12 -29.34 -14.57
C GLU A 273 2.68 -30.14 -15.74
N ASN A 274 1.88 -31.04 -16.33
CA ASN A 274 2.30 -31.83 -17.50
C ASN A 274 2.57 -30.94 -18.73
N TYR A 275 1.77 -29.89 -18.93
CA TYR A 275 2.01 -28.98 -20.02
C TYR A 275 3.30 -28.18 -19.81
N TRP A 276 3.41 -27.40 -18.74
CA TRP A 276 4.54 -26.49 -18.60
C TRP A 276 5.85 -27.18 -18.22
N SER A 277 5.83 -28.43 -17.73
CA SER A 277 7.08 -29.14 -17.48
C SER A 277 7.79 -29.56 -18.77
N ILE A 278 9.11 -29.44 -18.77
CA ILE A 278 10.01 -29.94 -19.81
C ILE A 278 10.91 -31.00 -19.15
N LYS A 279 10.81 -32.23 -19.68
CA LYS A 279 11.58 -33.36 -19.19
C LYS A 279 13.07 -33.01 -19.10
N ASP A 280 13.70 -33.37 -17.98
CA ASP A 280 15.13 -33.18 -17.69
C ASP A 280 15.61 -31.72 -17.62
N LEU A 281 14.69 -30.74 -17.64
CA LEU A 281 15.05 -29.32 -17.70
C LEU A 281 14.28 -28.43 -16.72
N PHE A 282 12.96 -28.57 -16.69
CA PHE A 282 12.06 -27.68 -15.96
C PHE A 282 10.83 -28.44 -15.46
N GLN A 283 10.50 -28.26 -14.20
CA GLN A 283 9.34 -28.85 -13.56
C GLN A 283 8.45 -27.74 -12.99
N LEU A 284 7.21 -27.69 -13.47
CA LEU A 284 6.17 -26.89 -12.83
C LEU A 284 5.51 -27.69 -11.72
N LYS A 285 5.24 -27.01 -10.60
CA LYS A 285 4.43 -27.50 -9.48
C LYS A 285 3.41 -26.46 -9.06
N LEU A 286 2.17 -26.88 -8.88
CA LEU A 286 1.09 -25.98 -8.45
C LEU A 286 0.72 -26.26 -7.00
N LEU A 287 0.97 -25.27 -6.13
CA LEU A 287 0.60 -25.31 -4.72
C LEU A 287 -0.82 -24.72 -4.57
N MET A 288 -1.83 -25.56 -4.57
CA MET A 288 -3.21 -25.16 -4.28
C MET A 288 -3.42 -25.10 -2.76
N LYS A 289 -3.46 -23.88 -2.21
CA LYS A 289 -3.66 -23.62 -0.77
C LYS A 289 -4.96 -24.29 -0.28
N GLY A 290 -4.89 -24.97 0.86
CA GLY A 290 -5.97 -25.75 1.44
C GLY A 290 -6.22 -27.12 0.81
N ARG A 291 -5.42 -27.54 -0.18
CA ARG A 291 -5.67 -28.77 -0.95
C ARG A 291 -4.50 -29.74 -1.00
N ASN A 292 -3.38 -29.33 -1.60
CA ASN A 292 -2.20 -30.18 -1.76
C ASN A 292 -0.97 -29.68 -0.99
N GLU A 293 -1.16 -28.77 -0.04
CA GLU A 293 -0.07 -28.17 0.76
C GLU A 293 0.81 -29.21 1.45
N SER A 294 0.23 -30.32 1.92
CA SER A 294 0.99 -31.40 2.57
C SER A 294 1.97 -32.12 1.65
N GLN A 295 1.87 -31.93 0.33
CA GLN A 295 2.79 -32.50 -0.65
C GLN A 295 4.08 -31.68 -0.80
N PHE A 296 4.13 -30.48 -0.21
CA PHE A 296 5.26 -29.57 -0.34
C PHE A 296 6.14 -29.55 0.91
N PRO A 297 7.48 -29.42 0.77
CA PRO A 297 8.36 -29.30 1.91
C PRO A 297 8.02 -28.09 2.78
N LYS A 298 8.08 -28.26 4.11
CA LYS A 298 7.90 -27.14 5.06
C LYS A 298 8.87 -25.99 4.81
N SER A 299 10.11 -26.31 4.38
CA SER A 299 11.10 -25.30 4.02
C SER A 299 10.62 -24.40 2.88
N THR A 300 9.93 -24.95 1.87
CA THR A 300 9.32 -24.17 0.79
C THR A 300 8.13 -23.36 1.30
N LEU A 301 7.23 -23.97 2.07
CA LEU A 301 6.03 -23.29 2.59
C LEU A 301 6.40 -22.10 3.48
N ASN A 302 7.45 -22.24 4.29
CA ASN A 302 7.95 -21.17 5.18
C ASN A 302 8.54 -19.97 4.43
N LEU A 303 8.85 -20.11 3.14
CA LEU A 303 9.31 -18.99 2.32
C LEU A 303 8.15 -18.10 1.86
N LEU A 304 6.94 -18.65 1.76
CA LEU A 304 5.76 -17.97 1.25
C LEU A 304 5.01 -17.24 2.37
N GLU A 305 4.57 -16.03 2.07
CA GLU A 305 3.68 -15.25 2.91
C GLU A 305 2.21 -15.72 2.72
N ASP A 306 1.33 -15.37 3.66
CA ASP A 306 -0.08 -15.76 3.61
C ASP A 306 -0.78 -15.24 2.34
N ASP A 307 -0.39 -14.05 1.89
CA ASP A 307 -0.88 -13.40 0.67
C ASP A 307 -0.05 -13.72 -0.59
N ASP A 308 1.01 -14.53 -0.48
CA ASP A 308 1.73 -15.08 -1.64
C ASP A 308 0.89 -16.19 -2.28
N HIS A 309 -0.10 -15.77 -3.06
CA HIS A 309 -0.90 -16.64 -3.90
C HIS A 309 -1.56 -15.84 -5.01
N LEU A 310 -1.82 -16.53 -6.11
CA LEU A 310 -2.71 -16.05 -7.15
C LEU A 310 -4.12 -16.54 -6.84
N THR A 311 -5.07 -15.61 -6.77
CA THR A 311 -6.48 -15.97 -6.59
C THR A 311 -7.06 -16.33 -7.93
N ILE A 312 -7.51 -17.57 -8.06
CA ILE A 312 -8.20 -18.06 -9.26
C ILE A 312 -9.66 -18.30 -8.92
N ARG A 313 -10.57 -17.80 -9.76
CA ARG A 313 -11.97 -18.18 -9.74
C ARG A 313 -12.23 -19.31 -10.73
N PHE A 314 -12.59 -20.49 -10.23
CA PHE A 314 -13.04 -21.64 -11.00
C PHE A 314 -14.56 -21.54 -11.15
N ALA A 315 -15.08 -21.46 -12.37
CA ALA A 315 -16.52 -21.58 -12.59
C ALA A 315 -16.93 -23.06 -12.51
N THR A 316 -18.11 -23.37 -11.95
CA THR A 316 -18.64 -24.75 -12.02
C THR A 316 -19.21 -25.16 -13.38
N LYS A 317 -19.00 -24.33 -14.40
CA LYS A 317 -19.42 -24.55 -15.78
C LYS A 317 -18.18 -24.88 -16.63
N PHE A 318 -17.88 -26.16 -16.81
CA PHE A 318 -16.67 -26.65 -17.48
C PHE A 318 -16.96 -26.99 -18.95
N LEU A 319 -17.37 -25.96 -19.70
CA LEU A 319 -17.67 -26.03 -21.13
C LEU A 319 -16.52 -25.42 -21.95
N PRO A 320 -16.47 -25.61 -23.29
CA PRO A 320 -15.55 -24.91 -24.17
C PRO A 320 -15.46 -23.40 -23.86
N TYR A 321 -14.28 -22.80 -24.06
CA TYR A 321 -13.93 -21.43 -23.60
C TYR A 321 -14.91 -20.38 -24.10
N ASP A 322 -15.43 -20.60 -25.30
CA ASP A 322 -16.49 -19.87 -25.99
C ASP A 322 -17.80 -19.71 -25.20
N PHE A 323 -18.06 -20.57 -24.20
CA PHE A 323 -19.28 -20.56 -23.36
C PHE A 323 -19.07 -20.01 -21.95
N ASN A 324 -17.82 -19.75 -21.56
CA ASN A 324 -17.49 -19.11 -20.29
C ASN A 324 -17.36 -17.60 -20.49
N GLN A 325 -18.51 -16.92 -20.57
CA GLN A 325 -18.59 -15.45 -20.62
C GLN A 325 -17.93 -14.74 -19.42
N MET A 326 -17.50 -15.47 -18.40
CA MET A 326 -16.70 -14.92 -17.31
C MET A 326 -15.28 -14.53 -17.72
N TYR A 327 -14.78 -15.01 -18.86
CA TYR A 327 -13.39 -14.84 -19.30
C TYR A 327 -13.01 -13.39 -19.67
N LYS A 328 -13.96 -12.53 -20.08
CA LYS A 328 -13.65 -11.15 -20.55
C LYS A 328 -14.62 -10.04 -20.09
N SER A 329 -15.61 -10.34 -19.26
CA SER A 329 -16.76 -9.42 -19.04
C SER A 329 -16.57 -8.40 -17.91
N ASN A 330 -15.46 -8.41 -17.16
CA ASN A 330 -15.27 -7.43 -16.09
C ASN A 330 -13.79 -7.00 -15.95
N LEU A 331 -13.53 -5.72 -16.23
CA LEU A 331 -12.25 -5.03 -16.02
C LEU A 331 -11.73 -5.07 -14.56
N ILE A 332 -12.55 -5.55 -13.62
CA ILE A 332 -12.22 -5.67 -12.19
C ILE A 332 -12.06 -7.15 -11.78
N GLN A 333 -12.45 -8.11 -12.62
CA GLN A 333 -12.36 -9.55 -12.33
C GLN A 333 -11.37 -10.25 -13.27
N PHE A 334 -10.13 -9.80 -13.25
CA PHE A 334 -9.00 -10.60 -13.71
C PHE A 334 -8.97 -11.92 -12.92
N ASN A 335 -8.60 -13.04 -13.55
CA ASN A 335 -8.48 -14.41 -12.97
C ASN A 335 -9.75 -15.28 -12.93
N ASN A 336 -10.66 -15.17 -13.90
CA ASN A 336 -11.71 -16.18 -14.09
C ASN A 336 -11.19 -17.31 -14.98
N PHE A 337 -10.88 -18.47 -14.40
CA PHE A 337 -10.48 -19.64 -15.17
C PHE A 337 -11.71 -20.26 -15.81
N SER A 338 -11.73 -20.34 -17.14
CA SER A 338 -12.54 -21.33 -17.87
C SER A 338 -11.76 -22.63 -17.86
N THR A 339 -12.26 -23.57 -17.08
CA THR A 339 -11.40 -24.52 -16.38
C THR A 339 -11.12 -25.80 -17.13
N MET A 340 -11.82 -26.13 -18.22
CA MET A 340 -11.56 -27.39 -18.92
C MET A 340 -11.97 -27.34 -20.37
N THR A 341 -11.00 -27.03 -21.21
CA THR A 341 -11.10 -27.30 -22.63
C THR A 341 -9.95 -28.19 -23.05
N THR A 342 -10.24 -29.11 -23.97
CA THR A 342 -9.21 -29.88 -24.69
C THR A 342 -8.44 -29.02 -25.70
N ASP A 343 -8.74 -27.71 -25.80
CA ASP A 343 -8.13 -26.75 -26.72
C ASP A 343 -7.03 -25.88 -26.07
N GLY A 344 -6.67 -26.11 -24.80
CA GLY A 344 -5.49 -25.49 -24.18
C GLY A 344 -5.67 -24.11 -23.55
N THR A 345 -6.89 -23.54 -23.43
CA THR A 345 -7.06 -22.15 -22.91
C THR A 345 -6.57 -21.89 -21.48
N TYR A 346 -6.51 -22.90 -20.60
CA TYR A 346 -5.99 -22.71 -19.23
C TYR A 346 -4.44 -22.69 -19.18
N TRP A 347 -3.77 -23.03 -20.28
CA TRP A 347 -2.31 -23.05 -20.38
C TRP A 347 -1.80 -21.62 -20.41
N HIS A 348 -2.48 -20.77 -21.17
CA HIS A 348 -2.29 -19.32 -21.28
C HIS A 348 -2.36 -18.63 -19.90
N GLU A 349 -3.36 -18.93 -19.07
CA GLU A 349 -3.50 -18.34 -17.73
C GLU A 349 -2.36 -18.71 -16.77
N VAL A 350 -1.87 -19.95 -16.85
CA VAL A 350 -0.67 -20.35 -16.10
C VAL A 350 0.56 -19.60 -16.64
N GLY A 351 0.60 -19.28 -17.93
CA GLY A 351 1.56 -18.34 -18.51
C GLY A 351 1.50 -16.96 -17.83
N HIS A 352 0.30 -16.39 -17.65
CA HIS A 352 0.14 -15.12 -16.92
C HIS A 352 0.71 -15.18 -15.50
N ALA A 353 0.54 -16.30 -14.82
CA ALA A 353 1.08 -16.51 -13.48
C ALA A 353 2.62 -16.51 -13.43
N PHE A 354 3.28 -16.81 -14.55
CA PHE A 354 4.73 -16.66 -14.67
C PHE A 354 5.13 -15.19 -14.89
N GLY A 355 4.16 -14.27 -14.99
CA GLY A 355 4.36 -12.92 -15.48
C GLY A 355 4.75 -12.93 -16.96
N LEU A 356 4.13 -13.81 -17.75
CA LEU A 356 4.38 -14.00 -19.18
C LEU A 356 3.04 -13.91 -19.91
N ASP A 357 2.99 -13.13 -20.98
CA ASP A 357 1.76 -12.97 -21.75
C ASP A 357 2.05 -12.76 -23.23
N ASP A 358 1.23 -13.38 -24.08
CA ASP A 358 1.15 -13.12 -25.51
C ASP A 358 0.15 -11.99 -25.78
N GLU A 359 0.65 -10.88 -26.32
CA GLU A 359 -0.26 -9.86 -26.87
C GLU A 359 -1.05 -10.48 -28.03
N TYR A 360 -2.38 -10.41 -27.95
CA TYR A 360 -3.21 -10.39 -29.13
C TYR A 360 -2.94 -9.07 -29.85
N GLY A 361 -2.02 -9.07 -30.81
CA GLY A 361 -1.84 -7.93 -31.70
C GLY A 361 -3.21 -7.55 -32.27
N LYS A 362 -3.59 -6.27 -32.20
CA LYS A 362 -4.87 -5.83 -32.73
C LYS A 362 -4.79 -5.84 -34.25
N VAL A 363 -5.25 -6.93 -34.87
CA VAL A 363 -5.45 -6.92 -36.33
C VAL A 363 -6.75 -6.18 -36.61
N LYS A 364 -6.65 -5.07 -37.32
CA LYS A 364 -7.81 -4.42 -37.95
C LYS A 364 -8.05 -5.09 -39.29
N ASP A 365 -8.74 -6.23 -39.30
CA ASP A 365 -9.20 -6.80 -40.55
C ASP A 365 -10.55 -6.21 -40.93
N LYS A 366 -10.58 -5.57 -42.11
CA LYS A 366 -11.81 -5.14 -42.77
C LYS A 366 -12.27 -6.27 -43.69
N LYS A 367 -13.11 -7.16 -43.18
CA LYS A 367 -13.95 -8.01 -44.03
C LYS A 367 -15.32 -7.33 -44.19
N ASP A 368 -15.73 -7.12 -45.43
CA ASP A 368 -17.07 -6.59 -45.80
C ASP A 368 -17.43 -5.22 -45.22
N GLY A 369 -16.43 -4.35 -44.96
CA GLY A 369 -16.67 -3.02 -44.39
C GLY A 369 -17.02 -3.01 -42.90
N ILE A 370 -17.06 -4.17 -42.25
CA ILE A 370 -17.21 -4.32 -40.80
C ILE A 370 -15.81 -4.52 -40.22
N GLU A 371 -15.45 -3.69 -39.24
CA GLU A 371 -14.17 -3.77 -38.54
C GLU A 371 -14.26 -4.92 -37.54
N TYR A 372 -13.69 -6.08 -37.89
CA TYR A 372 -13.58 -7.20 -36.97
C TYR A 372 -12.31 -7.05 -36.14
N LYS A 373 -12.46 -7.25 -34.83
CA LYS A 373 -11.33 -7.39 -33.90
C LYS A 373 -11.02 -8.86 -33.77
N ASP A 374 -10.25 -9.41 -34.70
CA ASP A 374 -9.73 -10.76 -34.51
C ASP A 374 -8.56 -10.68 -33.53
N ASN A 375 -8.75 -11.31 -32.37
CA ASN A 375 -7.70 -11.54 -31.38
C ASN A 375 -6.85 -12.74 -31.86
N GLY A 376 -6.34 -12.63 -33.08
CA GLY A 376 -5.87 -13.75 -33.86
C GLY A 376 -4.40 -14.03 -33.62
N CYS A 377 -4.14 -15.17 -33.00
CA CYS A 377 -2.87 -15.86 -32.97
C CYS A 377 -2.37 -16.26 -34.38
N ASP A 378 -3.29 -16.25 -35.34
CA ASP A 378 -3.07 -16.22 -36.78
C ASP A 378 -2.99 -14.77 -37.26
N ASN A 379 -1.81 -14.17 -37.17
CA ASN A 379 -1.55 -12.87 -37.76
C ASN A 379 -0.94 -13.07 -39.16
N GLU A 380 -1.68 -12.73 -40.21
CA GLU A 380 -1.23 -12.84 -41.61
C GLU A 380 0.11 -12.12 -41.86
N GLN A 381 0.47 -11.12 -41.05
CA GLN A 381 1.76 -10.42 -41.16
C GLN A 381 2.96 -11.32 -40.81
N TYR A 382 2.76 -12.37 -40.00
CA TYR A 382 3.76 -13.41 -39.70
C TYR A 382 3.65 -14.62 -40.63
N ALA A 383 2.74 -14.63 -41.61
CA ALA A 383 2.56 -15.76 -42.53
C ALA A 383 3.82 -16.10 -43.36
N ASN A 384 4.77 -15.15 -43.44
CA ASN A 384 6.06 -15.32 -44.10
C ASN A 384 7.20 -15.77 -43.17
N TRP A 385 6.95 -15.83 -41.86
CA TRP A 385 7.92 -16.32 -40.88
C TRP A 385 7.66 -17.81 -40.61
N SER A 386 8.70 -18.58 -40.32
CA SER A 386 8.56 -19.98 -39.92
C SER A 386 9.04 -20.13 -38.48
N PRO A 387 8.16 -20.54 -37.54
CA PRO A 387 6.76 -20.91 -37.72
C PRO A 387 5.85 -19.70 -37.98
N LYS A 388 4.73 -19.93 -38.68
CA LYS A 388 3.74 -18.90 -39.04
C LYS A 388 2.84 -18.47 -37.89
N THR A 389 2.72 -19.30 -36.85
CA THR A 389 1.88 -19.04 -35.68
C THR A 389 2.73 -18.71 -34.45
N TYR A 390 2.28 -17.71 -33.71
CA TYR A 390 2.80 -17.37 -32.38
C TYR A 390 2.14 -18.28 -31.34
N GLN A 391 2.92 -18.97 -30.52
CA GLN A 391 2.55 -20.32 -30.07
C GLN A 391 2.01 -20.47 -28.65
N MET A 392 1.93 -19.40 -27.84
CA MET A 392 1.20 -19.51 -26.57
C MET A 392 -0.31 -19.65 -26.77
N CYS A 393 -0.78 -19.27 -27.96
CA CYS A 393 -2.14 -19.42 -28.42
C CYS A 393 -2.57 -20.81 -28.93
N ASP A 394 -1.61 -21.66 -29.30
CA ASP A 394 -1.89 -22.85 -30.11
C ASP A 394 -1.48 -24.08 -29.32
N ALA A 395 -2.44 -24.94 -28.95
CA ALA A 395 -2.28 -26.05 -28.00
C ALA A 395 -1.34 -27.20 -28.47
N GLY A 396 -0.53 -26.99 -29.51
CA GLY A 396 0.05 -28.05 -30.32
C GLY A 396 1.57 -28.24 -30.30
N VAL A 397 2.36 -27.47 -29.54
CA VAL A 397 3.82 -27.44 -29.74
C VAL A 397 4.62 -27.41 -28.44
N SER A 398 5.10 -28.60 -28.06
CA SER A 398 5.98 -28.82 -26.91
C SER A 398 7.33 -28.11 -27.01
N GLU A 399 7.77 -27.78 -28.23
CA GLU A 399 9.15 -27.38 -28.58
C GLU A 399 9.48 -25.89 -28.32
N LYS A 400 8.53 -25.02 -27.93
CA LYS A 400 8.76 -23.56 -27.85
C LYS A 400 8.53 -22.89 -26.48
N ARG A 401 8.48 -23.68 -25.40
CA ARG A 401 8.18 -23.20 -24.03
C ARG A 401 9.41 -22.81 -23.21
N THR A 402 10.59 -23.24 -23.65
CA THR A 402 11.90 -23.00 -23.04
C THR A 402 12.24 -21.53 -22.86
N ILE A 403 11.90 -20.66 -23.82
CA ILE A 403 12.15 -19.21 -23.68
C ILE A 403 11.31 -18.58 -22.56
N TYR A 404 10.09 -19.08 -22.35
CA TYR A 404 9.23 -18.65 -21.26
C TYR A 404 9.76 -19.15 -19.90
N HIS A 405 10.25 -20.39 -19.84
CA HIS A 405 10.97 -20.87 -18.66
C HIS A 405 12.22 -20.05 -18.38
N TYR A 406 12.98 -19.71 -19.42
CA TYR A 406 14.15 -18.85 -19.29
C TYR A 406 13.80 -17.48 -18.68
N LEU A 407 12.76 -16.81 -19.19
CA LEU A 407 12.29 -15.54 -18.62
C LEU A 407 11.93 -15.69 -17.14
N ALA A 408 11.27 -16.78 -16.76
CA ALA A 408 10.87 -16.99 -15.39
C ALA A 408 12.07 -17.31 -14.47
N VAL A 409 13.03 -18.12 -14.92
CA VAL A 409 14.23 -18.48 -14.13
C VAL A 409 15.29 -17.38 -14.12
N SER A 410 15.38 -16.55 -15.16
CA SER A 410 16.31 -15.43 -15.20
C SER A 410 15.96 -14.34 -14.20
N ARG A 411 14.73 -14.32 -13.68
CA ARG A 411 14.37 -13.47 -12.52
C ARG A 411 15.05 -13.92 -11.23
N TYR A 412 15.56 -15.15 -11.13
CA TYR A 412 16.25 -15.63 -9.93
C TYR A 412 17.43 -14.74 -9.51
N ILE A 413 18.15 -14.20 -10.51
CA ILE A 413 19.33 -13.36 -10.31
C ILE A 413 19.00 -11.89 -10.01
N THR A 414 17.73 -11.48 -10.06
CA THR A 414 17.34 -10.12 -9.70
C THR A 414 17.11 -9.98 -8.20
N LYS A 415 17.07 -8.74 -7.72
CA LYS A 415 16.76 -8.42 -6.31
C LYS A 415 15.26 -8.60 -6.05
N GLN A 416 14.90 -9.42 -5.06
CA GLN A 416 13.53 -9.92 -4.85
C GLN A 416 12.68 -9.15 -3.84
N LYS A 417 13.24 -8.22 -3.07
CA LYS A 417 12.43 -7.37 -2.19
C LYS A 417 11.80 -6.26 -3.01
N GLU A 418 10.73 -6.63 -3.72
CA GLU A 418 9.75 -5.67 -4.21
C GLU A 418 8.66 -5.46 -3.15
N CYS A 419 8.32 -4.21 -2.87
CA CYS A 419 7.19 -3.79 -2.07
C CYS A 419 6.18 -3.07 -2.97
N ASN A 420 4.91 -3.14 -2.60
CA ASN A 420 3.81 -2.39 -3.22
C ASN A 420 3.34 -1.24 -2.34
N ALA A 421 3.41 -1.44 -1.02
CA ALA A 421 3.08 -0.46 -0.02
C ALA A 421 4.01 -0.61 1.18
N ASP A 422 4.01 0.38 2.09
CA ASP A 422 4.94 0.40 3.22
C ASP A 422 4.74 -0.78 4.19
N ASN A 423 3.54 -1.35 4.23
CA ASN A 423 3.22 -2.52 5.05
C ASN A 423 3.89 -3.81 4.53
N ASP A 424 4.42 -3.80 3.30
CA ASP A 424 5.23 -4.90 2.76
C ASP A 424 6.70 -4.81 3.22
N CYS A 425 7.06 -3.71 3.91
CA CYS A 425 8.41 -3.44 4.39
C CYS A 425 8.53 -3.61 5.91
N GLY A 426 9.76 -3.85 6.39
CA GLY A 426 10.03 -3.99 7.81
C GLY A 426 9.81 -2.70 8.60
N ASN A 427 9.65 -2.81 9.92
CA ASN A 427 9.59 -1.64 10.80
C ASN A 427 10.82 -0.73 10.60
N GLY A 428 10.58 0.53 10.24
CA GLY A 428 11.64 1.51 9.95
C GLY A 428 12.03 1.60 8.48
N GLU A 429 11.34 0.91 7.58
CA GLU A 429 11.45 1.03 6.13
C GLU A 429 10.16 1.60 5.51
N TYR A 430 10.24 2.05 4.27
CA TYR A 430 9.11 2.48 3.44
C TYR A 430 9.26 1.89 2.03
N CYS A 431 8.15 1.79 1.32
CA CYS A 431 8.17 1.32 -0.05
C CYS A 431 8.40 2.47 -1.04
N ASN A 432 9.49 2.40 -1.81
CA ASN A 432 9.77 3.41 -2.82
C ASN A 432 8.86 3.24 -4.05
N ALA A 433 7.70 3.90 -4.06
CA ALA A 433 6.77 3.90 -5.20
C ALA A 433 7.24 4.75 -6.41
N GLY A 434 8.42 5.40 -6.31
CA GLY A 434 8.94 6.33 -7.30
C GLY A 434 9.18 5.72 -8.70
N VAL A 435 9.59 6.58 -9.64
CA VAL A 435 9.92 6.18 -11.03
C VAL A 435 11.40 5.86 -11.25
N ASP A 436 12.18 5.79 -10.16
CA ASP A 436 13.62 5.57 -10.24
C ASP A 436 13.99 4.08 -10.32
N LEU A 437 15.28 3.78 -10.47
CA LEU A 437 15.80 2.40 -10.50
C LEU A 437 15.68 1.67 -9.15
N LYS A 438 15.22 2.36 -8.09
CA LYS A 438 14.95 1.80 -6.76
C LYS A 438 13.45 1.62 -6.53
N LYS A 439 12.63 1.75 -7.58
CA LYS A 439 11.20 1.50 -7.53
C LYS A 439 10.90 0.15 -6.90
N ASN A 440 9.85 0.12 -6.09
CA ASN A 440 9.36 -1.01 -5.33
C ASN A 440 10.42 -1.56 -4.35
N GLN A 441 11.47 -0.83 -3.96
CA GLN A 441 12.40 -1.35 -2.95
C GLN A 441 12.02 -0.85 -1.56
N CYS A 442 12.08 -1.72 -0.56
CA CYS A 442 12.04 -1.30 0.83
C CYS A 442 13.31 -0.50 1.15
N MET A 443 13.11 0.77 1.46
CA MET A 443 14.16 1.71 1.80
C MET A 443 14.04 2.11 3.26
N ALA A 444 15.17 2.27 3.95
CA ALA A 444 15.16 2.80 5.30
C ALA A 444 14.45 4.17 5.34
N LYS A 445 13.57 4.36 6.33
CA LYS A 445 12.95 5.65 6.60
C LYS A 445 14.03 6.67 6.93
N LYS A 446 13.88 7.83 6.32
CA LYS A 446 14.81 8.94 6.35
C LYS A 446 14.72 9.66 7.72
N PRO A 447 15.85 9.96 8.38
CA PRO A 447 15.88 10.82 9.56
C PRO A 447 15.47 12.26 9.24
N ASP A 448 15.30 13.07 10.28
CA ASP A 448 15.01 14.49 10.15
C ASP A 448 16.07 15.19 9.26
N ASN A 449 15.60 16.18 8.49
CA ASN A 449 16.34 17.00 7.51
C ASN A 449 16.76 16.31 6.21
N GLU A 450 16.53 15.01 6.05
CA GLU A 450 16.72 14.36 4.74
C GLU A 450 15.61 14.71 3.75
N THR A 451 15.92 14.62 2.46
CA THR A 451 15.00 15.00 1.38
C THR A 451 13.90 13.94 1.21
N CYS A 452 12.64 14.36 1.19
CA CYS A 452 11.47 13.53 0.89
C CYS A 452 10.67 14.09 -0.30
N ASP A 453 9.78 13.28 -0.86
CA ASP A 453 8.96 13.72 -2.00
C ASP A 453 7.88 14.72 -1.56
N ILE A 454 7.68 15.77 -2.37
CA ILE A 454 6.76 16.88 -2.04
C ILE A 454 5.32 16.40 -1.85
N ALA A 455 4.88 15.43 -2.65
CA ALA A 455 3.54 14.88 -2.61
C ALA A 455 3.60 13.45 -2.05
N GLY A 456 3.00 13.24 -0.88
CA GLY A 456 2.92 11.92 -0.25
C GLY A 456 4.21 11.44 0.41
N GLY A 457 5.27 12.24 0.50
CA GLY A 457 6.57 11.82 1.05
C GLY A 457 6.62 11.58 2.56
N ASP A 458 5.51 11.79 3.29
CA ASP A 458 5.41 11.58 4.75
C ASP A 458 5.88 10.19 5.17
N HIS A 459 5.48 9.18 4.40
CA HIS A 459 5.82 7.79 4.67
C HIS A 459 7.32 7.48 4.58
N GLN A 460 8.09 8.33 3.88
CA GLN A 460 9.54 8.19 3.75
C GLN A 460 10.27 8.58 5.02
N CYS A 461 9.63 9.32 5.92
CA CYS A 461 10.25 9.93 7.09
C CYS A 461 10.02 9.08 8.35
N LYS A 462 11.04 8.99 9.22
CA LYS A 462 10.91 8.28 10.52
C LYS A 462 9.81 8.85 11.39
N SER A 463 9.60 10.16 11.32
CA SER A 463 8.57 10.90 12.05
C SER A 463 7.17 10.76 11.46
N GLY A 464 7.06 10.36 10.18
CA GLY A 464 5.81 10.42 9.41
C GLY A 464 5.43 11.81 8.90
N TYR A 465 6.36 12.78 8.91
CA TYR A 465 6.09 14.14 8.39
C TYR A 465 7.16 14.61 7.40
N CYS A 466 6.68 15.08 6.25
CA CYS A 466 7.42 15.65 5.14
C CYS A 466 6.79 16.98 4.73
N LYS A 467 7.58 18.05 4.67
CA LYS A 467 7.11 19.36 4.20
C LYS A 467 8.26 20.11 3.54
N LEU A 468 7.98 20.82 2.45
CA LEU A 468 9.01 21.46 1.61
C LEU A 468 10.16 20.50 1.24
N SER A 469 9.80 19.26 0.88
CA SER A 469 10.74 18.19 0.54
C SER A 469 11.71 17.80 1.67
N ARG A 470 11.40 18.05 2.94
CA ARG A 470 12.26 17.68 4.08
C ARG A 470 11.48 16.89 5.13
N CYS A 471 12.08 15.79 5.60
CA CYS A 471 11.61 15.06 6.77
C CYS A 471 11.83 15.90 8.03
N TYR A 472 10.86 15.91 8.95
CA TYR A 472 11.00 16.61 10.23
C TYR A 472 10.14 15.97 11.31
N THR A 473 10.54 16.10 12.57
CA THR A 473 9.69 15.74 13.71
C THR A 473 9.06 17.01 14.30
N PRO A 474 7.73 17.10 14.43
CA PRO A 474 7.10 18.28 15.02
C PRO A 474 7.58 18.55 16.45
N ASN A 475 7.85 19.82 16.77
CA ASN A 475 8.30 20.29 18.09
C ASN A 475 9.56 19.59 18.65
N SER A 476 10.42 19.01 17.81
CA SER A 476 11.59 18.25 18.26
C SER A 476 12.82 19.15 18.48
N VAL A 477 12.98 20.20 17.68
CA VAL A 477 14.19 21.02 17.59
C VAL A 477 14.21 22.10 18.69
N PRO A 478 15.20 22.11 19.59
CA PRO A 478 15.34 23.17 20.60
C PRO A 478 15.61 24.55 19.98
N MET A 479 15.35 25.60 20.77
CA MET A 479 15.74 26.97 20.40
C MET A 479 17.26 27.05 20.11
N GLY A 480 17.65 27.79 19.07
CA GLY A 480 19.05 27.96 18.64
C GLY A 480 19.60 26.82 17.75
N GLU A 481 18.93 25.66 17.71
CA GLU A 481 19.34 24.54 16.86
C GLU A 481 18.87 24.70 15.41
N THR A 482 19.47 23.93 14.51
CA THR A 482 19.16 23.98 13.08
C THR A 482 17.73 23.50 12.79
N CYS A 483 17.00 24.25 11.98
CA CYS A 483 15.67 23.89 11.48
C CYS A 483 15.53 24.19 9.99
N TYR A 484 14.46 23.66 9.38
CA TYR A 484 14.08 23.96 7.99
C TYR A 484 12.60 24.37 7.87
N LEU A 485 11.83 24.20 8.95
CA LEU A 485 10.39 24.38 9.01
C LEU A 485 10.03 24.89 10.41
N ASN A 486 9.03 25.78 10.50
CA ASN A 486 8.55 26.29 11.79
C ASN A 486 8.07 25.16 12.71
N ASP A 487 7.32 24.21 12.14
CA ASP A 487 6.67 23.14 12.89
C ASP A 487 7.69 22.20 13.57
N ALA A 488 8.96 22.20 13.14
CA ALA A 488 10.02 21.42 13.76
C ALA A 488 10.50 22.05 15.09
N CYS A 489 10.37 23.37 15.26
CA CYS A 489 10.84 24.09 16.44
C CYS A 489 9.93 23.82 17.65
N ARG A 490 10.51 23.41 18.77
CA ARG A 490 9.78 23.20 20.04
C ARG A 490 9.21 24.50 20.60
N GLU A 491 9.99 25.56 20.47
CA GLU A 491 9.66 26.94 20.78
C GLU A 491 10.21 27.81 19.65
N GLY A 492 9.60 28.95 19.38
CA GLY A 492 10.01 29.82 18.29
C GLY A 492 9.47 29.42 16.92
N LYS A 493 10.09 29.99 15.89
CA LYS A 493 9.88 29.71 14.48
C LYS A 493 11.25 29.52 13.81
N CYS A 494 11.25 28.88 12.66
CA CYS A 494 12.48 28.75 11.91
C CYS A 494 12.84 30.08 11.27
N SER A 495 14.09 30.51 11.40
CA SER A 495 14.57 31.77 10.81
C SER A 495 14.52 31.79 9.28
N SER A 496 14.36 30.62 8.65
CA SER A 496 14.15 30.46 7.22
C SER A 496 12.85 29.67 6.92
N LEU A 497 12.08 30.16 5.95
CA LEU A 497 10.75 29.61 5.57
C LEU A 497 10.71 28.99 4.18
N ASP A 498 11.78 29.13 3.39
CA ASP A 498 11.86 28.62 2.02
C ASP A 498 12.40 27.17 1.95
N GLY A 499 12.53 26.51 3.10
CA GLY A 499 13.13 25.18 3.21
C GLY A 499 14.65 25.18 3.15
N THR A 500 15.31 26.35 3.22
CA THR A 500 16.75 26.43 3.47
C THR A 500 17.08 26.30 4.95
N LYS A 501 18.36 26.08 5.25
CA LYS A 501 18.85 25.85 6.61
C LYS A 501 18.69 27.13 7.44
N GLY A 502 17.79 27.11 8.42
CA GLY A 502 17.60 28.13 9.43
C GLY A 502 17.98 27.65 10.83
N THR A 503 17.61 28.45 11.82
CA THR A 503 17.73 28.18 13.25
C THR A 503 16.42 28.52 13.95
N CYS A 504 16.03 27.74 14.96
CA CYS A 504 14.85 28.05 15.75
C CYS A 504 15.10 29.32 16.56
N VAL A 505 14.28 30.34 16.31
CA VAL A 505 14.39 31.68 16.89
C VAL A 505 12.98 32.19 17.23
N CYS A 506 12.85 33.00 18.27
CA CYS A 506 11.61 33.73 18.50
C CYS A 506 11.61 35.06 17.71
N GLN A 507 10.44 35.48 17.24
CA GLN A 507 10.24 36.81 16.64
C GLN A 507 9.27 37.65 17.47
N ALA A 508 8.38 37.00 18.22
CA ALA A 508 7.45 37.62 19.15
C ALA A 508 7.28 36.76 20.41
N ASP A 509 6.78 37.35 21.49
CA ASP A 509 6.55 36.65 22.76
C ASP A 509 5.58 35.47 22.61
N THR A 510 4.64 35.57 21.66
CA THR A 510 3.70 34.48 21.33
C THR A 510 4.41 33.22 20.83
N ASP A 511 5.65 33.32 20.34
CA ASP A 511 6.42 32.17 19.88
C ASP A 511 7.08 31.40 21.05
N CYS A 512 7.11 31.99 22.26
CA CYS A 512 7.83 31.45 23.42
C CYS A 512 6.97 30.65 24.41
N GLY A 513 5.66 30.54 24.16
CA GLY A 513 4.72 29.90 25.08
C GLY A 513 4.50 30.69 26.37
N THR A 514 3.67 30.14 27.27
CA THR A 514 3.26 30.82 28.50
C THR A 514 4.43 31.00 29.48
N GLY A 515 4.58 32.20 30.03
CA GLY A 515 5.57 32.48 31.09
C GLY A 515 6.95 32.90 30.58
N LYS A 516 7.10 33.08 29.26
CA LYS A 516 8.34 33.52 28.61
C LYS A 516 8.10 34.72 27.69
N TYR A 517 9.17 35.43 27.34
CA TYR A 517 9.19 36.51 26.36
C TYR A 517 10.31 36.28 25.35
N CYS A 518 10.19 36.91 24.17
CA CYS A 518 11.20 36.87 23.14
C CYS A 518 12.22 37.99 23.33
N ASN A 519 13.50 37.66 23.50
CA ASN A 519 14.54 38.67 23.63
C ASN A 519 14.87 39.30 22.27
N ALA A 520 14.27 40.46 21.97
CA ALA A 520 14.56 41.25 20.77
C ALA A 520 15.87 42.06 20.85
N GLY A 521 16.64 41.94 21.95
CA GLY A 521 17.87 42.69 22.21
C GLY A 521 18.99 42.44 21.20
N LEU A 522 20.10 43.17 21.36
CA LEU A 522 21.32 43.02 20.55
C LEU A 522 22.39 42.14 21.23
N ASP A 523 22.03 41.47 22.32
CA ASP A 523 22.93 40.63 23.11
C ASP A 523 23.10 39.22 22.52
N ALA A 524 23.95 38.40 23.17
CA ALA A 524 24.24 37.03 22.74
C ALA A 524 23.04 36.07 22.86
N THR A 525 21.97 36.48 23.56
CA THR A 525 20.70 35.74 23.72
C THR A 525 19.59 36.29 22.83
N LYS A 526 19.92 37.14 21.85
CA LYS A 526 18.99 37.65 20.84
C LYS A 526 18.18 36.52 20.20
N ASN A 527 16.89 36.78 20.02
CA ASN A 527 15.89 35.88 19.48
C ASN A 527 15.74 34.55 20.25
N SER A 528 16.06 34.55 21.56
CA SER A 528 15.82 33.42 22.45
C SER A 528 14.62 33.67 23.36
N CYS A 529 13.94 32.60 23.76
CA CYS A 529 12.85 32.66 24.72
C CYS A 529 13.36 32.66 26.15
N LEU A 530 13.14 33.75 26.88
CA LEU A 530 13.58 33.95 28.26
C LEU A 530 12.38 33.96 29.21
N MET A 531 12.58 33.54 30.46
CA MET A 531 11.52 33.59 31.46
C MET A 531 11.08 35.03 31.74
N LEU A 532 9.77 35.24 31.90
CA LEU A 532 9.25 36.52 32.38
C LEU A 532 9.82 36.83 33.76
N LYS A 533 10.31 38.05 33.89
CA LYS A 533 10.96 38.61 35.08
C LYS A 533 9.92 38.92 36.16
N ASN A 534 10.28 38.62 37.40
CA ASN A 534 9.50 38.94 38.59
C ASN A 534 9.61 40.43 38.95
N ASP A 535 8.74 40.87 39.85
CA ASP A 535 8.83 42.22 40.42
C ASP A 535 10.23 42.48 41.00
N ASN A 536 10.73 43.69 40.77
CA ASN A 536 12.04 44.24 41.13
C ASN A 536 13.23 43.76 40.29
N GLU A 537 13.05 42.81 39.37
CA GLU A 537 14.10 42.44 38.42
C GLU A 537 14.30 43.53 37.35
N THR A 538 15.50 43.60 36.77
CA THR A 538 15.86 44.64 35.82
C THR A 538 15.22 44.38 34.45
N CYS A 539 14.53 45.36 33.87
CA CYS A 539 13.96 45.33 32.52
C CYS A 539 14.52 46.46 31.65
N ASP A 540 14.37 46.35 30.34
CA ASP A 540 14.86 47.38 29.40
C ASP A 540 14.01 48.66 29.48
N ILE A 541 14.67 49.83 29.46
CA ILE A 541 14.01 51.13 29.63
C ILE A 541 12.96 51.39 28.54
N ALA A 542 13.24 50.97 27.32
CA ALA A 542 12.36 51.16 26.18
C ALA A 542 11.78 49.81 25.75
N GLY A 543 10.46 49.65 25.91
CA GLY A 543 9.75 48.43 25.51
C GLY A 543 9.91 47.23 26.44
N GLY A 544 10.54 47.38 27.62
CA GLY A 544 10.78 46.27 28.55
C GLY A 544 9.56 45.73 29.29
N ASP A 545 8.36 46.30 29.09
CA ASP A 545 7.11 45.86 29.72
C ASP A 545 6.84 44.37 29.49
N HIS A 546 7.09 43.90 28.26
CA HIS A 546 6.89 42.51 27.87
C HIS A 546 7.85 41.52 28.55
N GLN A 547 8.91 42.00 29.19
CA GLN A 547 9.86 41.18 29.94
C GLN A 547 9.32 40.83 31.32
N CYS A 548 8.31 41.54 31.82
CA CYS A 548 7.82 41.46 33.19
C CYS A 548 6.55 40.61 33.28
N LYS A 549 6.43 39.78 34.32
CA LYS A 549 5.20 38.98 34.57
C LYS A 549 3.94 39.83 34.70
N SER A 550 4.09 41.05 35.24
CA SER A 550 3.00 42.00 35.41
C SER A 550 2.64 42.77 34.14
N GLY A 551 3.50 42.77 33.13
CA GLY A 551 3.41 43.63 31.96
C GLY A 551 3.81 45.09 32.20
N TYR A 552 4.46 45.42 33.33
CA TYR A 552 4.89 46.79 33.64
C TYR A 552 6.37 46.88 34.02
N CYS A 553 7.08 47.76 33.31
CA CYS A 553 8.48 48.12 33.49
C CYS A 553 8.62 49.64 33.60
N LYS A 554 9.25 50.14 34.66
CA LYS A 554 9.52 51.57 34.82
C LYS A 554 10.82 51.78 35.57
N LEU A 555 11.63 52.76 35.16
CA LEU A 555 12.99 52.97 35.68
C LEU A 555 13.84 51.68 35.67
N SER A 556 13.76 50.92 34.57
CA SER A 556 14.42 49.62 34.42
C SER A 556 14.04 48.57 35.46
N ARG A 557 12.88 48.65 36.11
CA ARG A 557 12.42 47.66 37.09
C ARG A 557 11.02 47.14 36.74
N CYS A 558 10.88 45.82 36.76
CA CYS A 558 9.57 45.17 36.71
C CYS A 558 8.80 45.46 38.01
N TYR A 559 7.50 45.72 37.92
CA TYR A 559 6.66 45.90 39.11
C TYR A 559 5.21 45.54 38.82
N THR A 560 4.46 45.09 39.82
CA THR A 560 3.00 44.96 39.72
C THR A 560 2.35 46.19 40.35
N PRO A 561 1.50 46.95 39.62
CA PRO A 561 0.83 48.10 40.19
C PRO A 561 -0.01 47.74 41.42
N ASN A 562 0.09 48.55 42.48
CA ASN A 562 -0.65 48.40 43.72
C ASN A 562 -0.51 47.03 44.43
N SER A 563 0.60 46.31 44.24
CA SER A 563 0.80 44.97 44.81
C SER A 563 1.50 44.98 46.17
N VAL A 564 2.33 45.98 46.45
CA VAL A 564 3.19 46.01 47.63
C VAL A 564 2.46 46.64 48.81
N PRO A 565 2.25 45.92 49.94
CA PRO A 565 1.62 46.50 51.12
C PRO A 565 2.53 47.53 51.79
N MET A 566 1.96 48.36 52.67
CA MET A 566 2.73 49.31 53.48
C MET A 566 3.84 48.57 54.26
N GLY A 567 5.04 49.15 54.32
CA GLY A 567 6.23 48.51 54.90
C GLY A 567 6.91 47.48 54.00
N GLY A 568 6.33 47.13 52.84
CA GLY A 568 6.95 46.28 51.83
C GLY A 568 8.03 47.00 51.03
N THR A 569 8.97 46.24 50.46
CA THR A 569 10.02 46.79 49.59
C THR A 569 9.43 47.30 48.28
N CYS A 570 9.82 48.51 47.86
CA CYS A 570 9.42 49.12 46.60
C CYS A 570 10.59 49.82 45.91
N TYR A 571 10.43 50.12 44.63
CA TYR A 571 11.36 50.95 43.83
C TYR A 571 10.65 52.09 43.11
N LEU A 572 9.31 52.07 43.11
CA LEU A 572 8.41 52.95 42.39
C LEU A 572 7.17 53.19 43.25
N ASN A 573 6.60 54.39 43.19
CA ASN A 573 5.33 54.70 43.89
C ASN A 573 4.19 53.78 43.45
N ASP A 574 4.09 53.54 42.14
CA ASP A 574 2.98 52.82 41.53
C ASP A 574 2.91 51.34 41.99
N ALA A 575 3.99 50.78 42.54
CA ALA A 575 4.01 49.45 43.13
C ALA A 575 3.31 49.38 44.49
N CYS A 576 3.28 50.49 45.24
CA CYS A 576 2.69 50.53 46.58
C CYS A 576 1.16 50.52 46.50
N LYS A 577 0.55 49.54 47.18
CA LYS A 577 -0.91 49.45 47.33
C LYS A 577 -1.50 50.69 48.01
N GLU A 578 -0.77 51.19 49.00
CA GLU A 578 -1.05 52.41 49.74
C GLU A 578 0.29 53.08 50.09
N GLY A 579 0.31 54.41 50.17
CA GLY A 579 1.54 55.17 50.40
C GLY A 579 2.30 55.51 49.12
N LYS A 580 3.54 55.94 49.30
CA LYS A 580 4.54 56.17 48.26
C LYS A 580 5.82 55.43 48.60
N CYS A 581 6.62 55.16 47.60
CA CYS A 581 7.92 54.58 47.86
C CYS A 581 8.83 55.60 48.54
N SER A 582 9.51 55.20 49.61
CA SER A 582 10.42 56.09 50.33
C SER A 582 11.62 56.56 49.48
N SER A 583 11.89 55.87 48.37
CA SER A 583 12.88 56.23 47.37
C SER A 583 12.27 56.26 45.96
N LEU A 584 12.63 57.27 45.15
CA LEU A 584 12.04 57.54 43.83
C LEU A 584 13.04 57.47 42.67
N ASP A 585 14.32 57.30 42.97
CA ASP A 585 15.42 57.27 42.00
C ASP A 585 15.70 55.85 41.47
N GLY A 586 14.77 54.91 41.68
CA GLY A 586 14.96 53.50 41.35
C GLY A 586 15.89 52.76 42.32
N THR A 587 16.26 53.35 43.46
CA THR A 587 16.90 52.63 44.57
C THR A 587 15.86 51.94 45.47
N LYS A 588 16.33 50.97 46.25
CA LYS A 588 15.47 50.15 47.12
C LYS A 588 14.88 51.01 48.24
N GLY A 589 13.58 51.23 48.19
CA GLY A 589 12.79 51.91 49.21
C GLY A 589 11.81 50.98 49.92
N THR A 590 10.93 51.59 50.70
CA THR A 590 9.85 50.93 51.43
C THR A 590 8.58 51.72 51.23
N CYS A 591 7.43 51.06 51.04
CA CYS A 591 6.16 51.76 50.95
C CYS A 591 5.87 52.42 52.29
N VAL A 592 5.79 53.75 52.29
CA VAL A 592 5.52 54.59 53.46
C VAL A 592 4.53 55.68 53.09
N CYS A 593 3.76 56.15 54.05
CA CYS A 593 3.03 57.40 53.92
C CYS A 593 3.82 58.53 54.60
N LYS A 594 3.78 59.74 54.01
CA LYS A 594 4.28 60.98 54.63
C LYS A 594 3.14 61.97 54.90
N ALA A 595 2.06 61.88 54.14
CA ALA A 595 0.86 62.67 54.33
C ALA A 595 -0.40 61.82 54.08
N ASP A 596 -1.55 62.28 54.59
CA ASP A 596 -2.87 61.65 54.35
C ASP A 596 -3.16 61.41 52.87
N ALA A 597 -2.70 62.32 52.00
CA ALA A 597 -2.87 62.20 50.55
C ALA A 597 -2.20 60.95 49.95
N ASP A 598 -1.21 60.37 50.64
CA ASP A 598 -0.55 59.14 50.21
C ASP A 598 -1.39 57.88 50.54
N CYS A 599 -2.35 57.98 51.46
CA CYS A 599 -3.13 56.85 51.97
C CYS A 599 -4.45 56.60 51.22
N GLY A 600 -4.76 57.42 50.22
CA GLY A 600 -6.06 57.40 49.55
C GLY A 600 -7.19 58.00 50.40
N PRO A 601 -8.38 58.19 49.82
CA PRO A 601 -9.50 58.86 50.47
C PRO A 601 -9.99 58.10 51.72
N GLY A 602 -10.31 58.85 52.77
CA GLY A 602 -10.87 58.29 54.01
C GLY A 602 -9.86 57.64 54.96
N LYS A 603 -8.55 57.75 54.67
CA LYS A 603 -7.47 57.31 55.55
C LYS A 603 -6.56 58.48 55.96
N TRP A 604 -5.82 58.29 57.04
CA TRP A 604 -4.79 59.19 57.51
C TRP A 604 -3.45 58.47 57.62
N CYS A 605 -2.36 59.23 57.51
CA CYS A 605 -1.01 58.67 57.59
C CYS A 605 -0.48 58.64 59.02
N ASP A 606 -0.31 57.44 59.57
CA ASP A 606 0.43 57.25 60.82
C ASP A 606 1.92 57.12 60.51
N ALA A 607 2.64 58.24 60.60
CA ALA A 607 4.05 58.31 60.22
C ALA A 607 5.01 57.54 61.15
N GLY A 608 4.55 57.02 62.29
CA GLY A 608 5.35 56.13 63.15
C GLY A 608 6.39 56.82 64.05
N ILE A 609 6.13 58.06 64.48
CA ILE A 609 7.09 58.90 65.25
C ILE A 609 7.43 58.29 66.64
N ASP A 610 6.62 57.34 67.14
CA ASP A 610 6.64 56.84 68.51
C ASP A 610 6.91 55.32 68.64
N THR A 611 7.72 54.73 67.74
CA THR A 611 8.02 53.27 67.63
C THR A 611 6.91 52.42 66.99
N THR A 612 5.84 53.04 66.49
CA THR A 612 4.78 52.36 65.75
C THR A 612 5.12 52.18 64.26
N VAL A 613 4.55 51.15 63.63
CA VAL A 613 4.74 50.82 62.21
C VAL A 613 4.06 51.88 61.33
N ASN A 614 4.79 52.45 60.35
CA ASN A 614 4.23 53.37 59.36
C ASN A 614 3.03 52.72 58.65
N ALA A 615 1.85 53.32 58.76
CA ALA A 615 0.61 52.71 58.31
C ALA A 615 -0.43 53.74 57.86
N CYS A 616 -1.19 53.39 56.84
CA CYS A 616 -2.42 54.12 56.49
C CYS A 616 -3.59 53.58 57.31
N ARG A 617 -4.17 54.44 58.14
CA ARG A 617 -5.28 54.06 59.04
C ARG A 617 -6.58 54.72 58.59
N PRO A 618 -7.74 54.07 58.75
CA PRO A 618 -9.03 54.73 58.53
C PRO A 618 -9.15 56.01 59.35
N LYS A 619 -9.73 57.07 58.76
CA LYS A 619 -10.08 58.27 59.52
C LYS A 619 -11.16 57.95 60.54
N LEU A 620 -10.98 58.53 61.71
CA LEU A 620 -11.79 58.32 62.89
C LEU A 620 -13.16 58.99 62.74
N ASN A 621 -14.20 58.29 63.18
CA ASN A 621 -15.57 58.79 63.26
C ASN A 621 -15.73 59.78 64.43
N LYS A 622 -16.82 60.54 64.39
CA LYS A 622 -17.21 61.42 65.49
C LYS A 622 -17.26 60.67 66.83
N GLY A 623 -16.66 61.26 67.86
CA GLY A 623 -16.57 60.71 69.22
C GLY A 623 -15.41 59.73 69.45
N GLU A 624 -14.68 59.31 68.41
CA GLU A 624 -13.50 58.45 68.58
C GLU A 624 -12.28 59.27 69.01
N LYS A 625 -11.42 58.68 69.86
CA LYS A 625 -10.24 59.36 70.41
C LYS A 625 -9.20 59.63 69.32
N CYS A 626 -8.93 60.91 69.05
CA CYS A 626 -7.94 61.37 68.09
C CYS A 626 -6.56 61.68 68.68
N GLY A 627 -6.43 61.84 70.01
CA GLY A 627 -5.14 62.17 70.63
C GLY A 627 -5.05 61.86 72.13
N LYS A 628 -3.92 62.24 72.72
CA LYS A 628 -3.66 62.25 74.16
C LYS A 628 -3.18 63.62 74.61
N LEU A 629 -3.21 63.88 75.92
CA LEU A 629 -2.68 65.10 76.52
C LEU A 629 -1.23 65.33 76.08
N GLY A 630 -0.95 66.49 75.48
CA GLY A 630 0.36 66.87 74.95
C GLY A 630 0.65 66.49 73.48
N SER A 631 -0.29 65.85 72.77
CA SER A 631 -0.13 65.58 71.33
C SER A 631 -0.73 66.70 70.46
N PHE A 632 0.08 67.26 69.56
CA PHE A 632 -0.32 68.32 68.62
C PHE A 632 -0.54 67.74 67.22
N GLY A 633 -1.46 68.35 66.45
CA GLY A 633 -1.68 68.01 65.03
C GLY A 633 -2.53 66.77 64.77
N ASN A 634 -3.44 66.35 65.67
CA ASN A 634 -4.27 65.15 65.51
C ASN A 634 -5.54 65.34 64.66
N ASP A 635 -5.83 66.57 64.22
CA ASP A 635 -7.03 66.93 63.47
C ASP A 635 -7.21 66.10 62.18
N HIS A 636 -6.10 65.82 61.50
CA HIS A 636 -6.07 65.06 60.25
C HIS A 636 -6.57 63.61 60.42
N LYS A 637 -6.51 63.06 61.64
CA LYS A 637 -7.00 61.71 61.96
C LYS A 637 -8.53 61.59 61.88
N CYS A 638 -9.25 62.70 62.02
CA CYS A 638 -10.71 62.73 62.05
C CYS A 638 -11.33 62.87 60.66
N LYS A 639 -12.47 62.22 60.41
CA LYS A 639 -13.24 62.42 59.16
C LYS A 639 -13.71 63.86 58.99
N SER A 640 -14.03 64.54 60.09
CA SER A 640 -14.39 65.97 60.12
C SER A 640 -13.19 66.91 59.91
N GLY A 641 -11.96 66.40 59.99
CA GLY A 641 -10.75 67.21 59.99
C GLY A 641 -10.56 68.03 61.28
N GLU A 642 -11.31 67.76 62.34
CA GLU A 642 -11.20 68.46 63.62
C GLU A 642 -11.22 67.48 64.81
N CYS A 643 -10.22 67.61 65.69
CA CYS A 643 -10.08 66.91 66.95
C CYS A 643 -10.40 67.88 68.11
N SER A 644 -11.34 67.55 68.98
CA SER A 644 -11.63 68.36 70.17
C SER A 644 -10.39 68.36 71.08
N GLY A 645 -9.90 69.53 71.50
CA GLY A 645 -8.75 69.62 72.41
C GLY A 645 -8.99 69.01 73.80
N ALA A 646 -8.03 69.20 74.71
CA ALA A 646 -8.15 68.77 76.11
C ALA A 646 -9.48 69.25 76.73
N PRO A 647 -10.13 68.44 77.57
CA PRO A 647 -9.67 67.13 78.07
C PRO A 647 -10.09 65.93 77.20
N LYS A 648 -10.97 66.11 76.20
CA LYS A 648 -11.67 64.98 75.56
C LYS A 648 -10.87 64.29 74.46
N TYR A 649 -10.14 65.03 73.62
CA TYR A 649 -9.34 64.45 72.51
C TYR A 649 -10.15 63.51 71.61
N GLU A 650 -11.38 63.90 71.23
CA GLU A 650 -12.30 63.13 70.39
C GLU A 650 -12.60 63.86 69.07
N CYS A 651 -12.85 63.12 67.99
CA CYS A 651 -13.24 63.72 66.70
C CYS A 651 -14.61 64.40 66.76
N LYS A 652 -14.74 65.60 66.17
CA LYS A 652 -16.00 66.36 66.17
C LYS A 652 -17.03 65.88 65.16
#